data_AF-A0A196SFN7-F1
#
_entry.id   AF-A0A196SFN7-F1
#
_cell.length_a   1.000
_cell.length_b   1.000
_cell.length_c   1.000
_cell.angle_alpha   90.00
_cell.angle_beta   90.00
_cell.angle_gamma   90.00
#
_symmetry.space_group_name_H-M   'P 1'
#
loop_
_entity.id
_entity.type
_entity.pdbx_description
1 polymer ?
#
loop_
_entity_poly.entity_id
_entity_poly.type
_entity_poly.pdbx_seq_one_letter_code
_entity_poly.pdbx_strand_id
1 'polypeptide(L)'
;MSIREDIDCFCHIERSVEDRSSAYVRILSHLVNGSIRMLDFVDECTGLNAEDDSVRRRSVLLFRKLFGEESLQYDDPTMQVFFDFFVKRLSDFNVTEEVLRTLLAISSHHPAVGEQAAQGLLTFLSTNIKVGTFKYSCRKLVYALILPLLQSPSLYENQDDTVKAVVNIVENEKDPRGVVQVCKILETALQRFTAISGNSLNDLVMLGISYFPVTYITPPLISGNIDIVTSDEVKTAVISVLTASRSCIPLVLPFLETSLRDSSPNSKSQASFALLKIAQIFGWSRHMTPTACMTNGEESRWCMLLFEEFLQSAAGSEEEKNLLAALAAMAGGDSGAWGAHWARLAVQAVLKAPVSPESPHLCQVLRLCCLSGDGSGDGNGDGSGDGSGDGNGGRNNRAEVVGALREALTTSTDRDIQEGLLSALCAVLLPWSLPEIRTFFSRDVLERFRDMTKPLLPSETASIPQDKILLFLGSLLFSILLDETPSEHNFISLLSLPLAANPDLPHLFSLLLESRGKPLLLQAMFTLLEKEDPRETEAAAELLTSILKLPYDASVASCFQQALLSQLDPNSRLLLSKRLLHTLSLQPSHALLFSPLPQLALAQLQPSPTLLLQAVFALLGLARGQERELLAFLAGTKIQAISDLQALLACSDLSALVSKIEAICADSTNRAYSAILIRFVLHYSAIPAETLIAAVFPDFATLLSMDETLLREWIQNHPFFGSVSSSSFLLFQEVMADPILYPLPKRQQLLTWPLLSLTASSTPDQLAAVEGLLVASAIPVSLPPADAERILAVLQQDSGEAGLLLALRLLGAIDASEPAFAQQQMRVVVVALTQKKAVVAALRMTERLLRHNAGVVTEYLESVIPAVLDIVSDGKEKSEKSEKLDLEKPVRQLLGLKVLKTMTDLPLASVFKYTGGVARGLLPLLDDDQRVIREYAARVRNLWLMIH
;
A
#
# COMPACT_ATOMS: atom_id res chain seq x y z
N MET A 1 26.31 44.47 -19.16
CA MET A 1 27.32 43.46 -18.81
C MET A 1 27.46 42.58 -20.05
N SER A 2 28.68 42.21 -20.45
CA SER A 2 28.86 41.31 -21.59
C SER A 2 28.30 39.93 -21.24
N ILE A 3 27.70 39.21 -22.19
CA ILE A 3 27.18 37.86 -21.93
C ILE A 3 28.28 36.92 -21.38
N ARG A 4 29.53 37.15 -21.79
CA ARG A 4 30.70 36.43 -21.29
C ARG A 4 30.96 36.68 -19.80
N GLU A 5 30.79 37.92 -19.33
CA GLU A 5 30.93 38.25 -17.91
C GLU A 5 29.83 37.57 -17.07
N ASP A 6 28.61 37.46 -17.62
CA ASP A 6 27.52 36.74 -16.95
C ASP A 6 27.77 35.23 -16.92
N ILE A 7 28.29 34.64 -18.00
CA ILE A 7 28.71 33.23 -18.03
C ILE A 7 29.81 32.96 -17.00
N ASP A 8 30.86 33.79 -16.97
CA ASP A 8 31.96 33.67 -16.01
C ASP A 8 31.44 33.82 -14.56
N CYS A 9 30.52 34.75 -14.33
CA CYS A 9 29.86 34.94 -13.04
C CYS A 9 29.11 33.69 -12.59
N PHE A 10 28.41 33.01 -13.50
CA PHE A 10 27.72 31.75 -13.22
C PHE A 10 28.70 30.60 -12.92
N CYS A 11 29.79 30.52 -13.68
CA CYS A 11 30.69 29.37 -13.70
C CYS A 11 31.80 29.38 -12.61
N HIS A 12 32.22 30.53 -12.06
CA HIS A 12 33.33 30.65 -11.07
C HIS A 12 32.93 30.57 -9.58
N ILE A 13 33.65 29.76 -8.78
CA ILE A 13 33.17 29.25 -7.45
C ILE A 13 33.09 30.35 -6.40
N GLU A 14 33.93 31.38 -6.56
CA GLU A 14 34.08 32.49 -5.62
C GLU A 14 32.87 33.45 -5.57
N ARG A 15 31.87 33.26 -6.44
CA ARG A 15 30.67 34.12 -6.50
C ARG A 15 29.53 33.60 -5.62
N SER A 16 28.76 34.51 -5.03
CA SER A 16 27.61 34.17 -4.18
C SER A 16 26.51 33.42 -4.95
N VAL A 17 25.57 32.78 -4.24
CA VAL A 17 24.44 32.07 -4.88
C VAL A 17 23.48 33.08 -5.55
N GLU A 18 23.33 34.26 -4.97
CA GLU A 18 22.50 35.37 -5.47
C GLU A 18 23.06 35.95 -6.76
N ASP A 19 24.39 36.17 -6.82
CA ASP A 19 25.08 36.64 -8.03
C ASP A 19 24.88 35.68 -9.20
N ARG A 20 24.99 34.37 -8.91
CA ARG A 20 24.85 33.31 -9.91
C ARG A 20 23.41 33.19 -10.42
N SER A 21 22.43 33.29 -9.53
CA SER A 21 21.02 33.27 -9.92
C SER A 21 20.68 34.48 -10.78
N SER A 22 21.20 35.65 -10.41
CA SER A 22 21.05 36.88 -11.21
C SER A 22 21.73 36.78 -12.57
N ALA A 23 22.93 36.21 -12.65
CA ALA A 23 23.64 35.97 -13.90
C ALA A 23 22.88 35.00 -14.80
N TYR A 24 22.33 33.92 -14.24
CA TYR A 24 21.50 32.98 -14.97
C TYR A 24 20.27 33.64 -15.61
N VAL A 25 19.53 34.46 -14.86
CA VAL A 25 18.36 35.19 -15.38
C VAL A 25 18.76 36.12 -16.53
N ARG A 26 19.91 36.79 -16.45
CA ARG A 26 20.42 37.63 -17.54
C ARG A 26 20.79 36.81 -18.77
N ILE A 27 21.50 35.71 -18.61
CA ILE A 27 21.83 34.77 -19.71
C ILE A 27 20.55 34.27 -20.40
N LEU A 28 19.56 33.83 -19.61
CA LEU A 28 18.27 33.38 -20.13
C LEU A 28 17.57 34.49 -20.93
N SER A 29 17.54 35.72 -20.40
CA SER A 29 16.94 36.86 -21.10
C SER A 29 17.61 37.16 -22.45
N HIS A 30 18.93 36.97 -22.56
CA HIS A 30 19.66 37.15 -23.80
C HIS A 30 19.28 36.13 -24.87
N LEU A 31 19.06 34.87 -24.47
CA LEU A 31 18.65 33.78 -25.35
C LEU A 31 17.17 33.89 -25.75
N VAL A 32 16.28 34.17 -24.80
CA VAL A 32 14.83 34.32 -25.04
C VAL A 32 14.53 35.48 -25.99
N ASN A 33 15.22 36.61 -25.80
CA ASN A 33 15.05 37.78 -26.66
C ASN A 33 15.78 37.65 -28.02
N GLY A 34 16.46 36.53 -28.28
CA GLY A 34 17.19 36.26 -29.52
C GLY A 34 18.42 37.14 -29.72
N SER A 35 18.93 37.79 -28.67
CA SER A 35 20.12 38.67 -28.76
C SER A 35 21.42 37.89 -29.00
N ILE A 36 21.41 36.59 -28.68
CA ILE A 36 22.42 35.60 -29.06
C ILE A 36 21.70 34.30 -29.43
N ARG A 37 22.23 33.55 -30.41
CA ARG A 37 21.73 32.20 -30.71
C ARG A 37 22.47 31.17 -29.86
N MET A 38 21.85 30.02 -29.61
CA MET A 38 22.44 28.99 -28.75
C MET A 38 23.80 28.47 -29.26
N LEU A 39 23.99 28.35 -30.57
CA LEU A 39 25.29 27.96 -31.15
C LEU A 39 26.37 29.03 -30.92
N ASP A 40 26.03 30.31 -31.08
CA ASP A 40 26.96 31.42 -30.82
C ASP A 40 27.27 31.54 -29.30
N PHE A 41 26.31 31.17 -28.44
CA PHE A 41 26.49 31.10 -26.99
C PHE A 41 27.51 30.03 -26.56
N VAL A 42 27.63 28.92 -27.29
CA VAL A 42 28.64 27.88 -27.02
C VAL A 42 30.05 28.43 -27.13
N ASP A 43 30.30 29.24 -28.15
CA ASP A 43 31.61 29.83 -28.40
C ASP A 43 32.03 30.80 -27.29
N GLU A 44 31.07 31.49 -26.68
CA GLU A 44 31.29 32.36 -25.52
C GLU A 44 31.48 31.58 -24.22
N CYS A 45 30.96 30.35 -24.12
CA CYS A 45 31.07 29.50 -22.93
C CYS A 45 32.41 28.75 -22.84
N THR A 46 33.52 29.49 -22.79
CA THR A 46 34.89 28.93 -22.73
C THR A 46 35.14 28.02 -21.52
N GLY A 47 34.31 28.14 -20.47
CA GLY A 47 34.36 27.30 -19.27
C GLY A 47 34.19 25.80 -19.54
N LEU A 48 33.59 25.39 -20.68
CA LEU A 48 33.52 23.98 -21.09
C LEU A 48 34.90 23.33 -21.31
N ASN A 49 35.93 24.13 -21.57
CA ASN A 49 37.31 23.69 -21.81
C ASN A 49 38.28 24.17 -20.71
N ALA A 50 37.77 24.67 -19.58
CA ALA A 50 38.62 25.14 -18.48
C ALA A 50 39.47 24.00 -17.88
N GLU A 51 40.66 24.30 -17.38
CA GLU A 51 41.48 23.32 -16.66
C GLU A 51 40.84 22.92 -15.32
N ASP A 52 40.11 23.84 -14.68
CA ASP A 52 39.38 23.60 -13.43
C ASP A 52 38.10 22.76 -13.68
N ASP A 53 38.09 21.56 -13.11
CA ASP A 53 36.99 20.61 -13.13
C ASP A 53 35.65 21.22 -12.67
N SER A 54 35.69 22.11 -11.69
CA SER A 54 34.50 22.73 -11.10
C SER A 54 33.88 23.76 -12.03
N VAL A 55 34.73 24.52 -12.74
CA VAL A 55 34.30 25.47 -13.77
C VAL A 55 33.71 24.72 -14.95
N ARG A 56 34.37 23.62 -15.40
CA ARG A 56 33.81 22.75 -16.44
C ARG A 56 32.46 22.18 -16.02
N ARG A 57 32.36 21.60 -14.82
CA ARG A 57 31.11 21.01 -14.30
C ARG A 57 29.98 22.04 -14.29
N ARG A 58 30.23 23.27 -13.85
CA ARG A 58 29.18 24.30 -13.84
C ARG A 58 28.83 24.87 -15.20
N SER A 59 29.79 24.87 -16.13
CA SER A 59 29.49 25.18 -17.52
C SER A 59 28.50 24.14 -18.08
N VAL A 60 28.71 22.84 -17.81
CA VAL A 60 27.75 21.79 -18.18
C VAL A 60 26.38 21.98 -17.49
N LEU A 61 26.37 22.33 -16.20
CA LEU A 61 25.14 22.64 -15.46
C LEU A 61 24.35 23.79 -16.10
N LEU A 62 25.04 24.82 -16.59
CA LEU A 62 24.40 25.95 -17.27
C LEU A 62 23.63 25.46 -18.51
N PHE A 63 24.25 24.62 -19.34
CA PHE A 63 23.58 24.00 -20.49
C PHE A 63 22.39 23.14 -20.06
N ARG A 64 22.56 22.28 -19.05
CA ARG A 64 21.44 21.49 -18.53
C ARG A 64 20.24 22.36 -18.14
N LYS A 65 20.48 23.46 -17.43
CA LYS A 65 19.43 24.39 -17.04
C LYS A 65 18.78 25.01 -18.27
N LEU A 66 19.57 25.54 -19.21
CA LEU A 66 19.06 26.17 -20.43
C LEU A 66 18.26 25.22 -21.33
N PHE A 67 18.58 23.93 -21.36
CA PHE A 67 17.83 22.93 -22.11
C PHE A 67 16.51 22.51 -21.45
N GLY A 68 16.35 22.76 -20.15
CA GLY A 68 15.11 22.51 -19.41
C GLY A 68 14.18 23.72 -19.34
N GLU A 69 14.55 24.87 -19.92
CA GLU A 69 13.73 26.08 -19.88
C GLU A 69 12.66 26.06 -20.97
N GLU A 70 11.39 26.02 -20.58
CA GLU A 70 10.24 26.03 -21.51
C GLU A 70 10.18 27.30 -22.39
N SER A 71 10.78 28.39 -21.89
CA SER A 71 10.87 29.66 -22.61
C SER A 71 11.82 29.62 -23.81
N LEU A 72 12.68 28.59 -23.90
CA LEU A 72 13.60 28.38 -25.00
C LEU A 72 13.13 27.20 -25.87
N GLN A 73 12.84 27.47 -27.13
CA GLN A 73 12.49 26.45 -28.10
C GLN A 73 13.71 26.10 -28.95
N TYR A 74 14.06 24.82 -28.96
CA TYR A 74 15.16 24.29 -29.76
C TYR A 74 14.62 23.27 -30.74
N ASP A 75 15.18 23.24 -31.94
CA ASP A 75 14.89 22.21 -32.93
C ASP A 75 15.74 20.95 -32.68
N ASP A 76 15.20 19.79 -33.05
CA ASP A 76 15.86 18.50 -32.86
C ASP A 76 17.26 18.42 -33.50
N PRO A 77 17.54 18.99 -34.70
CA PRO A 77 18.89 19.03 -35.26
C PRO A 77 19.91 19.75 -34.36
N THR A 78 19.54 20.88 -33.77
CA THR A 78 20.42 21.61 -32.83
C THR A 78 20.66 20.78 -31.57
N MET A 79 19.60 20.17 -31.03
CA MET A 79 19.72 19.31 -29.86
C MET A 79 20.53 18.05 -30.12
N GLN A 80 20.48 17.49 -31.32
CA GLN A 80 21.33 16.36 -31.72
C GLN A 80 22.82 16.72 -31.68
N VAL A 81 23.20 17.92 -32.15
CA VAL A 81 24.59 18.40 -32.07
C VAL A 81 25.07 18.47 -30.62
N PHE A 82 24.22 19.00 -29.73
CA PHE A 82 24.53 19.06 -28.30
C PHE A 82 24.60 17.69 -27.65
N PHE A 83 23.67 16.80 -27.99
CA PHE A 83 23.67 15.43 -27.52
C PHE A 83 24.98 14.73 -27.87
N ASP A 84 25.38 14.74 -29.15
CA ASP A 84 26.62 14.14 -29.63
C ASP A 84 27.87 14.75 -28.97
N PHE A 85 27.86 16.07 -28.74
CA PHE A 85 28.92 16.76 -28.01
C PHE A 85 29.04 16.23 -26.57
N PHE A 86 27.92 16.15 -25.84
CA PHE A 86 27.92 15.68 -24.45
C PHE A 86 28.20 14.19 -24.32
N VAL A 87 27.81 13.35 -25.28
CA VAL A 87 28.21 11.93 -25.32
C VAL A 87 29.72 11.79 -25.35
N LYS A 88 30.41 12.55 -26.22
CA LYS A 88 31.89 12.55 -26.28
C LYS A 88 32.54 13.05 -24.99
N ARG A 89 31.85 13.92 -24.23
CA ARG A 89 32.30 14.43 -22.93
C ARG A 89 32.18 13.44 -21.77
N LEU A 90 31.50 12.31 -21.94
CA LEU A 90 31.46 11.26 -20.93
C LEU A 90 32.86 10.70 -20.59
N SER A 91 33.84 10.86 -21.48
CA SER A 91 35.25 10.52 -21.25
C SER A 91 35.95 11.44 -20.23
N ASP A 92 35.38 12.61 -19.90
CA ASP A 92 35.85 13.48 -18.82
C ASP A 92 35.20 13.06 -17.50
N PHE A 93 35.92 12.21 -16.74
CA PHE A 93 35.43 11.59 -15.51
C PHE A 93 35.07 12.60 -14.40
N ASN A 94 35.60 13.82 -14.45
CA ASN A 94 35.38 14.84 -13.42
C ASN A 94 34.02 15.55 -13.56
N VAL A 95 33.43 15.52 -14.77
CA VAL A 95 32.14 16.15 -15.07
C VAL A 95 31.05 15.16 -15.47
N THR A 96 31.36 13.85 -15.55
CA THR A 96 30.45 12.80 -16.03
C THR A 96 29.06 12.84 -15.42
N GLU A 97 28.94 13.05 -14.10
CA GLU A 97 27.64 13.07 -13.43
C GLU A 97 26.73 14.18 -13.99
N GLU A 98 27.30 15.36 -14.25
CA GLU A 98 26.57 16.50 -14.77
C GLU A 98 26.29 16.37 -16.27
N VAL A 99 27.21 15.75 -17.01
CA VAL A 99 27.02 15.39 -18.42
C VAL A 99 25.87 14.39 -18.57
N LEU A 100 25.80 13.34 -17.75
CA LEU A 100 24.72 12.36 -17.78
C LEU A 100 23.36 13.00 -17.46
N ARG A 101 23.30 13.92 -16.48
CA ARG A 101 22.07 14.68 -16.20
C ARG A 101 21.66 15.59 -17.37
N THR A 102 22.63 16.12 -18.11
CA THR A 102 22.39 16.93 -19.31
C THR A 102 21.82 16.06 -20.44
N LEU A 103 22.42 14.91 -20.70
CA LEU A 103 21.93 13.95 -21.70
C LEU A 103 20.49 13.48 -21.37
N LEU A 104 20.21 13.17 -20.10
CA LEU A 104 18.86 12.83 -19.64
C LEU A 104 17.86 13.96 -19.86
N ALA A 105 18.25 15.21 -19.57
CA ALA A 105 17.40 16.37 -19.81
C ALA A 105 17.08 16.51 -21.31
N ILE A 106 18.08 16.37 -22.19
CA ILE A 106 17.87 16.42 -23.64
C ILE A 106 16.95 15.27 -24.09
N SER A 107 17.22 14.02 -23.70
CA SER A 107 16.37 12.87 -24.06
C SER A 107 14.93 12.98 -23.56
N SER A 108 14.70 13.69 -22.45
CA SER A 108 13.36 13.86 -21.87
C SER A 108 12.54 14.95 -22.58
N HIS A 109 13.17 16.08 -22.94
CA HIS A 109 12.50 17.19 -23.62
C HIS A 109 12.47 17.02 -25.15
N HIS A 110 13.43 16.26 -25.70
CA HIS A 110 13.57 15.96 -27.12
C HIS A 110 13.73 14.45 -27.36
N PRO A 111 12.65 13.64 -27.24
CA PRO A 111 12.72 12.19 -27.35
C PRO A 111 13.31 11.67 -28.68
N ALA A 112 13.01 12.36 -29.80
CA ALA A 112 13.51 11.99 -31.13
C ALA A 112 15.05 12.00 -31.21
N VAL A 113 15.70 12.93 -30.52
CA VAL A 113 17.17 13.02 -30.42
C VAL A 113 17.74 11.81 -29.70
N GLY A 114 17.11 11.42 -28.58
CA GLY A 114 17.50 10.22 -27.85
C GLY A 114 17.34 8.95 -28.70
N GLU A 115 16.20 8.79 -29.37
CA GLU A 115 15.91 7.64 -30.24
C GLU A 115 16.91 7.51 -31.38
N GLN A 116 17.21 8.61 -32.08
CA GLN A 116 18.16 8.63 -33.18
C GLN A 116 19.59 8.31 -32.72
N ALA A 117 19.97 8.76 -31.52
CA ALA A 117 21.29 8.53 -30.96
C ALA A 117 21.45 7.17 -30.25
N ALA A 118 20.37 6.41 -30.06
CA ALA A 118 20.34 5.24 -29.19
C ALA A 118 21.45 4.21 -29.48
N GLN A 119 21.58 3.78 -30.74
CA GLN A 119 22.59 2.79 -31.14
C GLN A 119 24.01 3.30 -30.94
N GLY A 120 24.26 4.56 -31.32
CA GLY A 120 25.56 5.22 -31.18
C GLY A 120 25.97 5.36 -29.72
N LEU A 121 25.04 5.77 -28.85
CA LEU A 121 25.27 5.90 -27.41
C LEU A 121 25.56 4.54 -26.76
N LEU A 122 24.76 3.50 -27.04
CA LEU A 122 24.99 2.16 -26.50
C LEU A 122 26.35 1.61 -26.93
N THR A 123 26.70 1.78 -28.19
CA THR A 123 28.01 1.39 -28.71
C THR A 123 29.11 2.15 -27.97
N PHE A 124 29.02 3.47 -27.88
CA PHE A 124 30.03 4.29 -27.21
C PHE A 124 30.21 3.91 -25.72
N LEU A 125 29.11 3.76 -24.98
CA LEU A 125 29.12 3.36 -23.59
C LEU A 125 29.74 1.97 -23.41
N SER A 126 29.38 1.00 -24.27
CA SER A 126 29.88 -0.37 -24.16
C SER A 126 31.36 -0.53 -24.54
N THR A 127 31.89 0.28 -25.46
CA THR A 127 33.26 0.12 -25.97
C THR A 127 34.27 1.07 -25.34
N ASN A 128 33.87 2.31 -25.03
CA ASN A 128 34.79 3.37 -24.59
C ASN A 128 34.71 3.65 -23.09
N ILE A 129 33.58 3.33 -22.45
CA ILE A 129 33.32 3.64 -21.05
C ILE A 129 33.22 2.35 -20.23
N LYS A 130 34.03 2.21 -19.20
CA LYS A 130 33.88 1.11 -18.24
C LYS A 130 32.85 1.48 -17.18
N VAL A 131 31.56 1.36 -17.49
CA VAL A 131 30.46 1.82 -16.61
C VAL A 131 30.54 1.25 -15.19
N GLY A 132 30.99 0.01 -15.03
CA GLY A 132 31.20 -0.61 -13.71
C GLY A 132 32.21 0.11 -12.79
N THR A 133 33.10 0.96 -13.33
CA THR A 133 34.05 1.74 -12.51
C THR A 133 33.47 3.07 -12.02
N PHE A 134 32.31 3.49 -12.53
CA PHE A 134 31.65 4.70 -12.06
C PHE A 134 31.15 4.56 -10.63
N LYS A 135 31.00 5.69 -9.92
CA LYS A 135 30.24 5.74 -8.66
C LYS A 135 28.78 5.40 -8.93
N TYR A 136 28.09 4.86 -7.92
CA TYR A 136 26.68 4.49 -8.06
C TYR A 136 25.80 5.66 -8.54
N SER A 137 26.06 6.90 -8.10
CA SER A 137 25.33 8.10 -8.55
C SER A 137 25.35 8.25 -10.08
N CYS A 138 26.49 7.98 -10.72
CA CYS A 138 26.61 8.01 -12.17
C CYS A 138 26.02 6.76 -12.84
N ARG A 139 26.25 5.56 -12.29
CA ARG A 139 25.68 4.31 -12.86
C ARG A 139 24.16 4.37 -12.92
N LYS A 140 23.51 4.86 -11.86
CA LYS A 140 22.06 5.12 -11.81
C LYS A 140 21.59 6.01 -12.96
N LEU A 141 22.35 7.05 -13.30
CA LEU A 141 22.01 7.95 -14.42
C LEU A 141 22.23 7.28 -15.78
N VAL A 142 23.26 6.45 -15.93
CA VAL A 142 23.46 5.63 -17.14
C VAL A 142 22.28 4.68 -17.34
N TYR A 143 21.87 3.95 -16.29
CA TYR A 143 20.73 3.04 -16.36
C TYR A 143 19.42 3.75 -16.68
N ALA A 144 19.18 4.92 -16.07
CA ALA A 144 18.03 5.77 -16.38
C ALA A 144 18.04 6.29 -17.82
N LEU A 145 19.21 6.52 -18.41
CA LEU A 145 19.35 6.99 -19.78
C LEU A 145 19.10 5.87 -20.79
N ILE A 146 19.64 4.67 -20.57
CA ILE A 146 19.53 3.58 -21.54
C ILE A 146 18.17 2.88 -21.51
N LEU A 147 17.50 2.80 -20.36
CA LEU A 147 16.27 2.02 -20.21
C LEU A 147 15.14 2.47 -21.16
N PRO A 148 14.82 3.78 -21.29
CA PRO A 148 13.85 4.25 -22.29
C PRO A 148 14.30 4.00 -23.73
N LEU A 149 15.61 4.11 -24.00
CA LEU A 149 16.17 3.95 -25.35
C LEU A 149 16.01 2.54 -25.90
N LEU A 150 15.90 1.51 -25.05
CA LEU A 150 15.61 0.14 -25.48
C LEU A 150 14.26 -0.02 -26.18
N GLN A 151 13.41 1.00 -26.13
CA GLN A 151 12.14 1.04 -26.87
C GLN A 151 12.28 1.65 -28.26
N SER A 152 13.45 2.21 -28.60
CA SER A 152 13.68 2.87 -29.88
C SER A 152 13.60 1.88 -31.05
N PRO A 153 12.81 2.17 -32.10
CA PRO A 153 12.72 1.33 -33.29
C PRO A 153 14.07 1.07 -33.98
N SER A 154 15.02 2.02 -33.88
CA SER A 154 16.33 1.93 -34.52
C SER A 154 17.17 0.75 -34.00
N LEU A 155 16.87 0.23 -32.81
CA LEU A 155 17.61 -0.87 -32.20
C LEU A 155 17.16 -2.25 -32.71
N TYR A 156 16.05 -2.34 -33.45
CA TYR A 156 15.52 -3.63 -33.92
C TYR A 156 16.24 -4.19 -35.15
N GLU A 157 16.99 -3.37 -35.89
CA GLU A 157 17.72 -3.81 -37.09
C GLU A 157 18.91 -4.72 -36.75
N ASN A 158 19.57 -4.50 -35.60
CA ASN A 158 20.73 -5.27 -35.17
C ASN A 158 20.66 -5.60 -33.66
N GLN A 159 19.73 -6.50 -33.33
CA GLN A 159 19.41 -6.83 -31.94
C GLN A 159 20.57 -7.53 -31.21
N ASP A 160 21.34 -8.38 -31.88
CA ASP A 160 22.45 -9.10 -31.25
C ASP A 160 23.57 -8.15 -30.79
N ASP A 161 23.96 -7.19 -31.62
CA ASP A 161 24.97 -6.18 -31.25
C ASP A 161 24.45 -5.25 -30.16
N THR A 162 23.15 -4.91 -30.19
CA THR A 162 22.48 -4.14 -29.14
C THR A 162 22.53 -4.87 -27.80
N VAL A 163 22.19 -6.16 -27.80
CA VAL A 163 22.25 -7.01 -26.60
C VAL A 163 23.67 -7.08 -26.06
N LYS A 164 24.66 -7.29 -26.93
CA LYS A 164 26.08 -7.30 -26.52
C LYS A 164 26.50 -5.98 -25.88
N ALA A 165 26.07 -4.84 -26.43
CA ALA A 165 26.33 -3.54 -25.85
C ALA A 165 25.66 -3.39 -24.47
N VAL A 166 24.39 -3.79 -24.34
CA VAL A 166 23.65 -3.76 -23.07
C VAL A 166 24.34 -4.60 -22.01
N VAL A 167 24.70 -5.85 -22.32
CA VAL A 167 25.41 -6.76 -21.39
C VAL A 167 26.70 -6.12 -20.89
N ASN A 168 27.54 -5.59 -21.79
CA ASN A 168 28.79 -4.92 -21.42
C ASN A 168 28.60 -3.68 -20.53
N ILE A 169 27.50 -2.95 -20.70
CA ILE A 169 27.20 -1.74 -19.91
C ILE A 169 26.80 -2.10 -18.47
N VAL A 170 26.00 -3.15 -18.30
CA VAL A 170 25.38 -3.50 -17.01
C VAL A 170 26.10 -4.62 -16.26
N GLU A 171 27.16 -5.19 -16.85
CA GLU A 171 27.94 -6.27 -16.26
C GLU A 171 28.56 -5.86 -14.89
N ASN A 172 28.67 -6.83 -13.98
CA ASN A 172 29.36 -6.70 -12.70
C ASN A 172 28.79 -5.65 -11.71
N GLU A 173 27.49 -5.33 -11.79
CA GLU A 173 26.83 -4.51 -10.77
C GLU A 173 26.72 -5.26 -9.44
N LYS A 174 27.06 -4.59 -8.33
CA LYS A 174 27.07 -5.22 -6.98
C LYS A 174 26.20 -4.49 -5.98
N ASP A 175 25.86 -3.23 -6.24
CA ASP A 175 24.96 -2.47 -5.37
C ASP A 175 23.52 -2.99 -5.56
N PRO A 176 22.79 -3.41 -4.51
CA PRO A 176 21.44 -3.96 -4.66
C PRO A 176 20.47 -3.00 -5.36
N ARG A 177 20.67 -1.68 -5.21
CA ARG A 177 19.88 -0.67 -5.91
C ARG A 177 20.20 -0.61 -7.40
N GLY A 178 21.45 -0.88 -7.75
CA GLY A 178 21.88 -1.03 -9.14
C GLY A 178 21.38 -2.32 -9.75
N VAL A 179 21.47 -3.44 -9.02
CA VAL A 179 21.00 -4.76 -9.48
C VAL A 179 19.53 -4.71 -9.89
N VAL A 180 18.64 -4.06 -9.12
CA VAL A 180 17.23 -3.90 -9.51
C VAL A 180 17.09 -3.18 -10.86
N GLN A 181 17.87 -2.12 -11.11
CA GLN A 181 17.83 -1.37 -12.37
C GLN A 181 18.41 -2.21 -13.52
N VAL A 182 19.51 -2.92 -13.28
CA VAL A 182 20.09 -3.86 -14.25
C VAL A 182 19.08 -4.95 -14.61
N CYS A 183 18.41 -5.55 -13.64
CA CYS A 183 17.35 -6.51 -13.88
C CYS A 183 16.22 -5.91 -14.73
N LYS A 184 15.80 -4.67 -14.48
CA LYS A 184 14.78 -4.01 -15.31
C LYS A 184 15.24 -3.82 -16.76
N ILE A 185 16.51 -3.47 -16.96
CA ILE A 185 17.12 -3.35 -18.29
C ILE A 185 17.14 -4.70 -19.01
N LEU A 186 17.60 -5.77 -18.33
CA LEU A 186 17.64 -7.12 -18.90
C LEU A 186 16.24 -7.66 -19.22
N GLU A 187 15.27 -7.47 -18.32
CA GLU A 187 13.87 -7.83 -18.53
C GLU A 187 13.31 -7.12 -19.78
N THR A 188 13.54 -5.81 -19.89
CA THR A 188 13.09 -5.01 -21.04
C THR A 188 13.74 -5.48 -22.34
N ALA A 189 15.04 -5.78 -22.33
CA ALA A 189 15.75 -6.32 -23.48
C ALA A 189 15.18 -7.69 -23.90
N LEU A 190 14.95 -8.61 -22.96
CA LEU A 190 14.38 -9.94 -23.22
C LEU A 190 12.94 -9.88 -23.76
N GLN A 191 12.15 -8.90 -23.33
CA GLN A 191 10.77 -8.70 -23.81
C GLN A 191 10.72 -8.06 -25.20
N ARG A 192 11.66 -7.15 -25.51
CA ARG A 192 11.64 -6.37 -26.76
C ARG A 192 12.41 -7.01 -27.90
N PHE A 193 13.54 -7.65 -27.61
CA PHE A 193 14.42 -8.22 -28.63
C PHE A 193 14.13 -9.71 -28.82
N THR A 194 13.03 -10.01 -29.51
CA THR A 194 12.55 -11.39 -29.70
C THR A 194 13.25 -12.14 -30.83
N ALA A 195 14.03 -11.46 -31.67
CA ALA A 195 14.71 -12.03 -32.85
C ALA A 195 16.22 -12.22 -32.65
N ILE A 196 16.68 -12.24 -31.39
CA ILE A 196 18.08 -12.43 -31.03
C ILE A 196 18.54 -13.88 -31.24
N SER A 197 19.85 -14.04 -31.46
CA SER A 197 20.49 -15.34 -31.56
C SER A 197 20.44 -16.11 -30.22
N GLY A 198 20.60 -17.43 -30.29
CA GLY A 198 20.67 -18.28 -29.09
C GLY A 198 21.83 -17.90 -28.15
N ASN A 199 22.92 -17.35 -28.69
CA ASN A 199 24.06 -16.88 -27.89
C ASN A 199 23.70 -15.61 -27.12
N SER A 200 23.12 -14.61 -27.78
CA SER A 200 22.71 -13.37 -27.11
C SER A 200 21.59 -13.58 -26.09
N LEU A 201 20.66 -14.50 -26.38
CA LEU A 201 19.68 -14.95 -25.40
C LEU A 201 20.36 -15.60 -24.19
N ASN A 202 21.36 -16.46 -24.43
CA ASN A 202 22.13 -17.09 -23.36
C ASN A 202 22.85 -16.05 -22.50
N ASP A 203 23.54 -15.08 -23.10
CA ASP A 203 24.27 -14.03 -22.38
C ASP A 203 23.36 -13.23 -21.43
N LEU A 204 22.18 -12.81 -21.89
CA LEU A 204 21.20 -12.10 -21.06
C LEU A 204 20.68 -12.96 -19.90
N VAL A 205 20.30 -14.20 -20.19
CA VAL A 205 19.74 -15.12 -19.19
C VAL A 205 20.81 -15.51 -18.16
N MET A 206 22.03 -15.81 -18.60
CA MET A 206 23.13 -16.19 -17.72
C MET A 206 23.55 -15.03 -16.81
N LEU A 207 23.51 -13.78 -17.30
CA LEU A 207 23.72 -12.61 -16.45
C LEU A 207 22.62 -12.47 -15.39
N GLY A 208 21.35 -12.72 -15.74
CA GLY A 208 20.26 -12.80 -14.77
C GLY A 208 20.47 -13.91 -13.72
N ILE A 209 20.86 -15.10 -14.18
CA ILE A 209 21.16 -16.26 -13.34
C ILE A 209 22.33 -15.98 -12.38
N SER A 210 23.30 -15.16 -12.76
CA SER A 210 24.46 -14.83 -11.90
C SER A 210 24.08 -14.12 -10.59
N TYR A 211 22.89 -13.50 -10.53
CA TYR A 211 22.34 -12.88 -9.33
C TYR A 211 21.48 -13.82 -8.47
N PHE A 212 21.25 -15.06 -8.92
CA PHE A 212 20.43 -16.05 -8.24
C PHE A 212 21.28 -17.12 -7.52
N PRO A 213 20.91 -17.56 -6.29
CA PRO A 213 19.82 -17.04 -5.46
C PRO A 213 20.23 -15.75 -4.74
N VAL A 214 19.27 -14.85 -4.55
CA VAL A 214 19.52 -13.58 -3.86
C VAL A 214 19.78 -13.85 -2.38
N THR A 215 20.94 -13.43 -1.88
CA THR A 215 21.35 -13.56 -0.46
C THR A 215 21.37 -12.22 0.28
N TYR A 216 20.99 -11.13 -0.39
CA TYR A 216 20.92 -9.80 0.21
C TYR A 216 19.87 -9.74 1.32
N ILE A 217 20.26 -9.19 2.48
CA ILE A 217 19.39 -8.99 3.63
C ILE A 217 19.11 -7.50 3.75
N THR A 218 17.82 -7.13 3.79
CA THR A 218 17.39 -5.73 3.95
C THR A 218 17.97 -5.16 5.25
N PRO A 219 18.76 -4.06 5.20
CA PRO A 219 19.16 -3.35 6.39
C PRO A 219 17.91 -2.89 7.17
N PRO A 220 17.93 -2.87 8.51
CA PRO A 220 16.77 -2.48 9.30
C PRO A 220 16.27 -1.10 8.85
N LEU A 221 14.94 -0.99 8.62
CA LEU A 221 14.26 0.25 8.25
C LEU A 221 14.41 1.27 9.37
N ILE A 222 15.47 2.07 9.25
CA ILE A 222 15.68 3.23 10.08
C ILE A 222 15.06 4.39 9.31
N SER A 223 14.08 5.03 9.92
CA SER A 223 13.52 6.30 9.45
C SER A 223 14.63 7.27 9.01
N GLY A 224 14.77 7.47 7.70
CA GLY A 224 15.85 8.29 7.14
C GLY A 224 16.29 7.81 5.78
N ASN A 225 16.36 6.49 5.58
CA ASN A 225 16.80 5.92 4.31
C ASN A 225 15.63 5.84 3.32
N ILE A 226 15.56 6.82 2.42
CA ILE A 226 14.56 6.89 1.33
C ILE A 226 14.96 5.97 0.15
N ASP A 227 16.25 5.59 0.09
CA ASP A 227 16.85 4.77 -0.99
C ASP A 227 17.27 3.36 -0.52
N ILE A 228 16.54 2.71 0.41
CA ILE A 228 16.75 1.27 0.68
C ILE A 228 15.92 0.46 -0.31
N VAL A 229 16.59 -0.47 -0.99
CA VAL A 229 15.93 -1.57 -1.70
C VAL A 229 15.80 -2.75 -0.74
N THR A 230 14.66 -3.42 -0.75
CA THR A 230 14.42 -4.59 0.09
C THR A 230 14.94 -5.89 -0.56
N SER A 231 15.24 -6.90 0.26
CA SER A 231 15.57 -8.26 -0.19
C SER A 231 14.54 -8.79 -1.18
N ASP A 232 13.25 -8.56 -0.92
CA ASP A 232 12.17 -9.05 -1.78
C ASP A 232 12.06 -8.28 -3.10
N GLU A 233 12.39 -6.99 -3.12
CA GLU A 233 12.51 -6.22 -4.37
C GLU A 233 13.64 -6.76 -5.26
N VAL A 234 14.82 -7.08 -4.70
CA VAL A 234 15.92 -7.69 -5.47
C VAL A 234 15.53 -9.09 -5.98
N LYS A 235 14.93 -9.94 -5.13
CA LYS A 235 14.46 -11.28 -5.52
C LYS A 235 13.46 -11.19 -6.67
N THR A 236 12.48 -10.30 -6.55
CA THR A 236 11.44 -10.10 -7.56
C THR A 236 12.05 -9.60 -8.87
N ALA A 237 13.01 -8.68 -8.81
CA ALA A 237 13.68 -8.17 -10.00
C ALA A 237 14.47 -9.27 -10.73
N VAL A 238 15.27 -10.08 -10.02
CA VAL A 238 16.02 -11.20 -10.61
C VAL A 238 15.07 -12.22 -11.24
N ILE A 239 14.00 -12.61 -10.54
CA ILE A 239 13.01 -13.57 -11.05
C ILE A 239 12.26 -13.00 -12.25
N SER A 240 11.99 -11.70 -12.29
CA SER A 240 11.36 -11.04 -13.44
C SER A 240 12.23 -11.17 -14.70
N VAL A 241 13.56 -11.12 -14.59
CA VAL A 241 14.47 -11.40 -15.72
C VAL A 241 14.34 -12.84 -16.18
N LEU A 242 14.41 -13.81 -15.25
CA LEU A 242 14.34 -15.25 -15.57
C LEU A 242 12.99 -15.65 -16.18
N THR A 243 11.95 -14.85 -15.96
CA THR A 243 10.58 -15.07 -16.44
C THR A 243 10.13 -14.04 -17.47
N ALA A 244 11.05 -13.23 -18.00
CA ALA A 244 10.73 -12.10 -18.88
C ALA A 244 10.14 -12.54 -20.24
N SER A 245 10.58 -13.69 -20.76
CA SER A 245 10.16 -14.20 -22.07
C SER A 245 10.07 -15.72 -22.07
N ARG A 246 9.15 -16.26 -22.87
CA ARG A 246 8.97 -17.71 -23.04
C ARG A 246 10.23 -18.38 -23.60
N SER A 247 11.04 -17.65 -24.37
CA SER A 247 12.31 -18.15 -24.90
C SER A 247 13.36 -18.43 -23.81
N CYS A 248 13.23 -17.87 -22.62
CA CYS A 248 14.13 -18.12 -21.49
C CYS A 248 13.92 -19.51 -20.86
N ILE A 249 12.72 -20.08 -20.97
CA ILE A 249 12.32 -21.29 -20.23
C ILE A 249 13.29 -22.48 -20.45
N PRO A 250 13.73 -22.82 -21.68
CA PRO A 250 14.65 -23.94 -21.89
C PRO A 250 16.01 -23.76 -21.21
N LEU A 251 16.45 -22.52 -20.96
CA LEU A 251 17.71 -22.20 -20.27
C LEU A 251 17.52 -22.14 -18.75
N VAL A 252 16.37 -21.65 -18.30
CA VAL A 252 16.08 -21.42 -16.88
C VAL A 252 15.67 -22.69 -16.15
N LEU A 253 14.88 -23.57 -16.78
CA LEU A 253 14.38 -24.77 -16.11
C LEU A 253 15.50 -25.69 -15.58
N PRO A 254 16.54 -26.06 -16.34
CA PRO A 254 17.63 -26.88 -15.80
C PRO A 254 18.28 -26.28 -14.55
N PHE A 255 18.39 -24.95 -14.50
CA PHE A 255 18.94 -24.23 -13.36
C PHE A 255 18.00 -24.24 -12.15
N LEU A 256 16.68 -24.07 -12.37
CA LEU A 256 15.68 -24.20 -11.32
C LEU A 256 15.61 -25.63 -10.75
N GLU A 257 15.78 -26.65 -11.60
CA GLU A 257 15.87 -28.04 -11.12
C GLU A 257 17.05 -28.22 -10.17
N THR A 258 18.23 -27.69 -10.52
CA THR A 258 19.39 -27.75 -9.62
C THR A 258 19.17 -26.96 -8.32
N SER A 259 18.44 -25.85 -8.39
CA SER A 259 18.17 -24.99 -7.23
C SER A 259 17.12 -25.58 -6.28
N LEU A 260 16.13 -26.29 -6.80
CA LEU A 260 15.14 -27.02 -6.00
C LEU A 260 15.77 -28.20 -5.26
N ARG A 261 16.72 -28.89 -5.90
CA ARG A 261 17.47 -30.01 -5.28
C ARG A 261 18.56 -29.54 -4.30
N ASP A 262 18.80 -28.23 -4.18
CA ASP A 262 19.83 -27.69 -3.29
C ASP A 262 19.43 -27.85 -1.83
N SER A 263 20.41 -27.98 -0.94
CA SER A 263 20.20 -28.03 0.51
C SER A 263 19.78 -26.68 1.13
N SER A 264 19.97 -25.57 0.42
CA SER A 264 19.69 -24.21 0.90
C SER A 264 18.19 -23.86 0.84
N PRO A 265 17.51 -23.62 1.98
CA PRO A 265 16.09 -23.23 1.98
C PRO A 265 15.81 -21.94 1.20
N ASN A 266 16.76 -21.00 1.21
CA ASN A 266 16.65 -19.76 0.44
C ASN A 266 16.67 -20.02 -1.07
N SER A 267 17.49 -20.98 -1.52
CA SER A 267 17.57 -21.39 -2.93
C SER A 267 16.27 -22.03 -3.37
N LYS A 268 15.76 -23.01 -2.61
CA LYS A 268 14.50 -23.70 -2.90
C LYS A 268 13.29 -22.76 -2.91
N SER A 269 13.19 -21.86 -1.92
CA SER A 269 12.11 -20.88 -1.84
C SER A 269 12.09 -19.92 -3.04
N GLN A 270 13.25 -19.46 -3.51
CA GLN A 270 13.32 -18.61 -4.71
C GLN A 270 13.08 -19.40 -5.99
N ALA A 271 13.51 -20.66 -6.05
CA ALA A 271 13.32 -21.51 -7.23
C ALA A 271 11.84 -21.89 -7.41
N SER A 272 11.15 -22.23 -6.31
CA SER A 272 9.70 -22.44 -6.30
C SER A 272 8.92 -21.17 -6.66
N PHE A 273 9.37 -20.00 -6.20
CA PHE A 273 8.76 -18.72 -6.60
C PHE A 273 8.94 -18.43 -8.10
N ALA A 274 10.14 -18.64 -8.65
CA ALA A 274 10.40 -18.49 -10.07
C ALA A 274 9.55 -19.45 -10.91
N LEU A 275 9.42 -20.69 -10.47
CA LEU A 275 8.59 -21.71 -11.12
C LEU A 275 7.11 -21.32 -11.14
N LEU A 276 6.59 -20.84 -10.00
CA LEU A 276 5.23 -20.30 -9.90
C LEU A 276 5.02 -19.17 -10.93
N LYS A 277 5.97 -18.24 -11.04
CA LYS A 277 5.89 -17.13 -12.00
C LYS A 277 5.88 -17.62 -13.46
N ILE A 278 6.72 -18.60 -13.81
CA ILE A 278 6.69 -19.23 -15.14
C ILE A 278 5.29 -19.80 -15.43
N ALA A 279 4.74 -20.59 -14.51
CA ALA A 279 3.44 -21.22 -14.68
C ALA A 279 2.30 -20.19 -14.79
N GLN A 280 2.34 -19.11 -14.01
CA GLN A 280 1.33 -18.05 -14.03
C GLN A 280 1.36 -17.21 -15.32
N ILE A 281 2.56 -16.91 -15.84
CA ILE A 281 2.72 -16.00 -16.99
C ILE A 281 2.51 -16.74 -18.32
N PHE A 282 3.09 -17.94 -18.47
CA PHE A 282 3.12 -18.65 -19.75
C PHE A 282 2.22 -19.88 -19.80
N GLY A 283 1.58 -20.24 -18.68
CA GLY A 283 1.01 -21.57 -18.48
C GLY A 283 2.11 -22.63 -18.33
N TRP A 284 1.70 -23.87 -18.07
CA TRP A 284 2.62 -25.00 -18.04
C TRP A 284 2.32 -25.95 -19.20
N SER A 285 3.37 -26.29 -19.95
CA SER A 285 3.29 -27.26 -21.03
C SER A 285 4.64 -27.91 -21.30
N ARG A 286 4.61 -29.17 -21.75
CA ARG A 286 5.76 -29.84 -22.34
C ARG A 286 6.37 -29.05 -23.51
N HIS A 287 5.56 -28.27 -24.23
CA HIS A 287 6.00 -27.38 -25.30
C HIS A 287 6.44 -26.04 -24.71
N MET A 288 7.71 -25.97 -24.28
CA MET A 288 8.30 -24.77 -23.68
C MET A 288 8.29 -23.60 -24.65
N THR A 289 8.68 -23.82 -25.91
CA THR A 289 8.60 -22.84 -27.01
C THR A 289 8.11 -23.55 -28.29
N PRO A 290 7.82 -22.83 -29.39
CA PRO A 290 7.49 -23.46 -30.67
C PRO A 290 8.57 -24.41 -31.21
N THR A 291 9.82 -24.26 -30.75
CA THR A 291 10.99 -25.02 -31.22
C THR A 291 11.62 -25.92 -30.14
N ALA A 292 11.20 -25.80 -28.87
CA ALA A 292 11.74 -26.57 -27.75
C ALA A 292 10.61 -27.30 -26.99
N CYS A 293 10.75 -28.62 -26.87
CA CYS A 293 9.82 -29.49 -26.15
C CYS A 293 10.59 -30.36 -25.15
N MET A 294 10.01 -30.56 -23.97
CA MET A 294 10.51 -31.54 -23.01
C MET A 294 10.42 -32.95 -23.60
N THR A 295 11.45 -33.74 -23.33
CA THR A 295 11.40 -35.19 -23.53
C THR A 295 10.48 -35.84 -22.48
N ASN A 296 9.94 -37.02 -22.78
CA ASN A 296 9.11 -37.75 -21.80
C ASN A 296 9.86 -38.06 -20.50
N GLY A 297 11.19 -38.21 -20.58
CA GLY A 297 12.05 -38.40 -19.40
C GLY A 297 12.17 -37.14 -18.54
N GLU A 298 12.30 -35.97 -19.16
CA GLU A 298 12.30 -34.69 -18.43
C GLU A 298 10.94 -34.38 -17.81
N GLU A 299 9.86 -34.61 -18.55
CA GLU A 299 8.48 -34.46 -18.05
C GLU A 299 8.26 -35.31 -16.79
N SER A 300 8.61 -36.60 -16.85
CA SER A 300 8.51 -37.50 -15.70
C SER A 300 9.40 -37.06 -14.53
N ARG A 301 10.62 -36.60 -14.83
CA ARG A 301 11.57 -36.12 -13.81
C ARG A 301 11.06 -34.89 -13.08
N TRP A 302 10.50 -33.92 -13.80
CA TRP A 302 9.89 -32.73 -13.22
C TRP A 302 8.65 -33.05 -12.41
N CYS A 303 7.79 -33.94 -12.92
CA CYS A 303 6.60 -34.38 -12.22
C CYS A 303 6.95 -35.00 -10.86
N MET A 304 7.96 -35.87 -10.81
CA MET A 304 8.45 -36.47 -9.57
C MET A 304 9.14 -35.46 -8.66
N LEU A 305 10.02 -34.61 -9.20
CA LEU A 305 10.75 -33.61 -8.41
C LEU A 305 9.79 -32.69 -7.65
N LEU A 306 8.80 -32.11 -8.33
CA LEU A 306 7.86 -31.19 -7.68
C LEU A 306 7.01 -31.87 -6.61
N PHE A 307 6.62 -33.13 -6.85
CA PHE A 307 5.90 -33.91 -5.88
C PHE A 307 6.75 -34.17 -4.63
N GLU A 308 7.98 -34.64 -4.80
CA GLU A 308 8.90 -34.95 -3.69
C GLU A 308 9.30 -33.70 -2.89
N GLU A 309 9.68 -32.62 -3.57
CA GLU A 309 10.08 -31.37 -2.90
C GLU A 309 8.90 -30.75 -2.14
N PHE A 310 7.68 -30.82 -2.68
CA PHE A 310 6.50 -30.35 -1.97
C PHE A 310 6.23 -31.16 -0.69
N LEU A 311 6.32 -32.50 -0.74
CA LEU A 311 6.13 -33.35 0.43
C LEU A 311 7.20 -33.14 1.51
N GLN A 312 8.43 -32.79 1.11
CA GLN A 312 9.55 -32.54 2.01
C GLN A 312 9.60 -31.09 2.54
N SER A 313 8.78 -30.19 1.98
CA SER A 313 8.77 -28.79 2.38
C SER A 313 8.26 -28.61 3.81
N ALA A 314 8.80 -27.59 4.51
CA ALA A 314 8.38 -27.32 5.87
C ALA A 314 6.99 -26.67 5.90
N ALA A 315 6.10 -27.19 6.74
CA ALA A 315 4.73 -26.67 6.88
C ALA A 315 4.72 -25.17 7.22
N GLY A 316 3.94 -24.38 6.48
CA GLY A 316 3.83 -22.93 6.56
C GLY A 316 4.96 -22.14 5.89
N SER A 317 5.97 -22.82 5.32
CA SER A 317 7.09 -22.15 4.66
C SER A 317 6.66 -21.47 3.35
N GLU A 318 7.43 -20.46 2.92
CA GLU A 318 7.21 -19.82 1.61
C GLU A 318 7.44 -20.80 0.45
N GLU A 319 8.34 -21.77 0.64
CA GLU A 319 8.56 -22.85 -0.33
C GLU A 319 7.31 -23.70 -0.53
N GLU A 320 6.69 -24.20 0.55
CA GLU A 320 5.44 -24.98 0.49
C GLU A 320 4.36 -24.20 -0.27
N LYS A 321 4.15 -22.93 0.10
CA LYS A 321 3.12 -22.07 -0.53
C LYS A 321 3.37 -21.88 -2.02
N ASN A 322 4.62 -21.59 -2.40
CA ASN A 322 4.99 -21.38 -3.80
C ASN A 322 4.87 -22.66 -4.62
N LEU A 323 5.32 -23.80 -4.08
CA LEU A 323 5.19 -25.10 -4.74
C LEU A 323 3.74 -25.51 -4.88
N LEU A 324 2.91 -25.36 -3.85
CA LEU A 324 1.48 -25.65 -3.91
C LEU A 324 0.78 -24.82 -5.01
N ALA A 325 1.06 -23.52 -5.04
CA ALA A 325 0.51 -22.62 -6.05
C ALA A 325 1.02 -22.97 -7.47
N ALA A 326 2.28 -23.40 -7.59
CA ALA A 326 2.86 -23.84 -8.85
C ALA A 326 2.18 -25.13 -9.32
N LEU A 327 2.05 -26.14 -8.46
CA LEU A 327 1.32 -27.39 -8.73
C LEU A 327 -0.11 -27.09 -9.18
N ALA A 328 -0.81 -26.17 -8.52
CA ALA A 328 -2.17 -25.77 -8.88
C ALA A 328 -2.24 -25.17 -10.31
N ALA A 329 -1.31 -24.27 -10.65
CA ALA A 329 -1.22 -23.67 -11.98
C ALA A 329 -0.84 -24.71 -13.06
N MET A 330 -0.01 -25.69 -12.72
CA MET A 330 0.46 -26.74 -13.63
C MET A 330 -0.54 -27.88 -13.82
N ALA A 331 -1.37 -28.16 -12.81
CA ALA A 331 -2.28 -29.31 -12.81
C ALA A 331 -3.34 -29.24 -13.92
N GLY A 332 -3.71 -28.03 -14.37
CA GLY A 332 -4.58 -27.81 -15.53
C GLY A 332 -3.85 -27.74 -16.89
N GLY A 333 -2.52 -27.70 -16.90
CA GLY A 333 -1.68 -27.66 -18.09
C GLY A 333 -1.67 -28.98 -18.87
N ASP A 334 -1.29 -28.95 -20.16
CA ASP A 334 -1.30 -30.11 -21.07
C ASP A 334 -2.57 -30.99 -20.94
N SER A 335 -3.75 -30.39 -21.02
CA SER A 335 -5.06 -31.07 -20.88
C SER A 335 -5.31 -31.80 -19.55
N GLY A 336 -4.58 -31.44 -18.49
CA GLY A 336 -4.72 -32.03 -17.15
C GLY A 336 -3.90 -33.29 -16.90
N ALA A 337 -3.01 -33.66 -17.82
CA ALA A 337 -2.19 -34.88 -17.71
C ALA A 337 -1.29 -34.90 -16.46
N TRP A 338 -0.71 -33.75 -16.11
CA TRP A 338 0.12 -33.56 -14.92
C TRP A 338 -0.68 -33.76 -13.64
N GLY A 339 -1.86 -33.12 -13.55
CA GLY A 339 -2.78 -33.29 -12.43
C GLY A 339 -3.22 -34.74 -12.25
N ALA A 340 -3.50 -35.47 -13.34
CA ALA A 340 -3.83 -36.89 -13.29
C ALA A 340 -2.66 -37.76 -12.76
N HIS A 341 -1.42 -37.42 -13.14
CA HIS A 341 -0.24 -38.13 -12.65
C HIS A 341 -0.02 -37.90 -11.15
N TRP A 342 -0.06 -36.65 -10.68
CA TRP A 342 0.04 -36.34 -9.25
C TRP A 342 -1.12 -36.91 -8.43
N ALA A 343 -2.34 -36.94 -8.96
CA ALA A 343 -3.46 -37.61 -8.31
C ALA A 343 -3.16 -39.09 -8.05
N ARG A 344 -2.65 -39.82 -9.05
CA ARG A 344 -2.27 -41.24 -8.90
C ARG A 344 -1.15 -41.44 -7.89
N LEU A 345 -0.10 -40.61 -7.94
CA LEU A 345 1.01 -40.68 -6.97
C LEU A 345 0.52 -40.41 -5.54
N ALA A 346 -0.31 -39.38 -5.36
CA ALA A 346 -0.86 -39.03 -4.05
C ALA A 346 -1.80 -40.11 -3.51
N VAL A 347 -2.68 -40.68 -4.34
CA VAL A 347 -3.54 -41.81 -3.93
C VAL A 347 -2.69 -43.01 -3.53
N GLN A 348 -1.68 -43.39 -4.33
CA GLN A 348 -0.80 -44.51 -4.00
C GLN A 348 -0.03 -44.29 -2.69
N ALA A 349 0.46 -43.07 -2.46
CA ALA A 349 1.16 -42.71 -1.23
C ALA A 349 0.22 -42.79 -0.01
N VAL A 350 -0.99 -42.23 -0.11
CA VAL A 350 -2.02 -42.29 0.94
C VAL A 350 -2.46 -43.74 1.22
N LEU A 351 -2.66 -44.57 0.19
CA LEU A 351 -3.04 -45.98 0.39
C LEU A 351 -1.93 -46.80 1.05
N LYS A 352 -0.66 -46.48 0.75
CA LYS A 352 0.50 -47.17 1.32
C LYS A 352 0.76 -46.75 2.77
N ALA A 353 0.62 -45.46 3.09
CA ALA A 353 0.84 -44.90 4.42
C ALA A 353 -0.24 -43.83 4.73
N PRO A 354 -1.45 -44.25 5.12
CA PRO A 354 -2.58 -43.35 5.36
C PRO A 354 -2.35 -42.36 6.51
N VAL A 355 -1.47 -42.73 7.44
CA VAL A 355 -1.05 -41.91 8.57
C VAL A 355 0.46 -41.71 8.44
N SER A 356 0.85 -40.52 8.01
CA SER A 356 2.25 -40.12 7.82
C SER A 356 2.43 -38.62 8.10
N PRO A 357 3.64 -38.15 8.40
CA PRO A 357 3.93 -36.72 8.50
C PRO A 357 3.59 -35.93 7.22
N GLU A 358 3.60 -36.62 6.07
CA GLU A 358 3.32 -36.09 4.74
C GLU A 358 1.81 -36.04 4.41
N SER A 359 0.96 -36.66 5.23
CA SER A 359 -0.48 -36.79 4.98
C SER A 359 -1.19 -35.43 4.74
N PRO A 360 -0.88 -34.34 5.45
CA PRO A 360 -1.45 -33.02 5.14
C PRO A 360 -1.12 -32.54 3.73
N HIS A 361 0.14 -32.66 3.30
CA HIS A 361 0.58 -32.28 1.95
C HIS A 361 -0.09 -33.16 0.89
N LEU A 362 -0.18 -34.48 1.12
CA LEU A 362 -0.88 -35.40 0.23
C LEU A 362 -2.37 -35.03 0.06
N CYS A 363 -3.04 -34.63 1.15
CA CYS A 363 -4.42 -34.14 1.08
C CYS A 363 -4.53 -32.86 0.24
N GLN A 364 -3.57 -31.94 0.35
CA GLN A 364 -3.54 -30.73 -0.48
C GLN A 364 -3.36 -31.07 -1.98
N VAL A 365 -2.45 -32.00 -2.33
CA VAL A 365 -2.28 -32.44 -3.74
C VAL A 365 -3.54 -33.09 -4.27
N LEU A 366 -4.14 -34.03 -3.54
CA LEU A 366 -5.38 -34.69 -3.94
C LEU A 366 -6.50 -33.70 -4.19
N ARG A 367 -6.65 -32.73 -3.27
CA ARG A 367 -7.61 -31.64 -3.40
C ARG A 367 -7.37 -30.82 -4.66
N LEU A 368 -6.13 -30.37 -4.89
CA LEU A 368 -5.77 -29.60 -6.08
C LEU A 368 -6.10 -30.35 -7.36
N CYS A 369 -5.62 -31.59 -7.52
CA CYS A 369 -5.81 -32.37 -8.74
C CYS A 369 -7.28 -32.67 -9.04
N CYS A 370 -8.14 -32.70 -8.02
CA CYS A 370 -9.58 -32.85 -8.17
C CYS A 370 -10.30 -31.54 -8.55
N LEU A 371 -9.71 -30.39 -8.27
CA LEU A 371 -10.26 -29.07 -8.62
C LEU A 371 -9.88 -28.62 -10.03
N SER A 372 -8.69 -28.98 -10.53
CA SER A 372 -8.11 -28.51 -11.79
C SER A 372 -8.82 -28.96 -13.09
N GLY A 373 -10.02 -29.54 -13.01
CA GLY A 373 -10.78 -30.10 -14.14
C GLY A 373 -11.89 -29.23 -14.74
N ASP A 374 -12.22 -28.08 -14.13
CA ASP A 374 -13.41 -27.26 -14.50
C ASP A 374 -13.06 -25.96 -15.25
N GLY A 375 -11.99 -25.95 -16.04
CA GLY A 375 -11.61 -24.78 -16.85
C GLY A 375 -12.69 -24.42 -17.88
N SER A 376 -13.43 -23.33 -17.63
CA SER A 376 -14.14 -22.55 -18.64
C SER A 376 -13.12 -22.04 -19.66
N GLY A 377 -13.00 -22.74 -20.79
CA GLY A 377 -12.21 -22.26 -21.92
C GLY A 377 -12.90 -21.06 -22.54
N ASP A 378 -12.28 -19.88 -22.41
CA ASP A 378 -12.68 -18.69 -23.16
C ASP A 378 -12.46 -19.00 -24.65
N GLY A 379 -13.57 -19.19 -25.35
CA GLY A 379 -13.58 -19.57 -26.76
C GLY A 379 -13.00 -18.48 -27.64
N ASN A 380 -11.71 -18.58 -27.92
CA ASN A 380 -11.06 -18.00 -29.10
C ASN A 380 -9.92 -18.93 -29.51
N GLY A 381 -10.29 -20.05 -30.13
CA GLY A 381 -9.38 -20.92 -30.88
C GLY A 381 -9.83 -20.90 -32.34
N ASP A 382 -9.02 -20.28 -33.18
CA ASP A 382 -9.08 -20.34 -34.62
C ASP A 382 -8.93 -21.79 -35.10
N GLY A 383 -9.94 -22.25 -35.84
CA GLY A 383 -10.08 -23.64 -36.23
C GLY A 383 -9.03 -24.07 -37.24
N SER A 384 -8.12 -24.95 -36.83
CA SER A 384 -7.62 -26.07 -37.65
C SER A 384 -6.86 -27.05 -36.77
N GLY A 385 -7.46 -28.21 -36.49
CA GLY A 385 -6.86 -29.27 -35.69
C GLY A 385 -7.76 -30.50 -35.66
N ASP A 386 -7.63 -31.32 -36.70
CA ASP A 386 -8.15 -32.67 -36.81
C ASP A 386 -7.37 -33.60 -35.87
N GLY A 387 -7.89 -33.74 -34.65
CA GLY A 387 -7.40 -34.71 -33.67
C GLY A 387 -8.46 -34.90 -32.59
N SER A 388 -9.04 -36.10 -32.55
CA SER A 388 -9.92 -36.58 -31.50
C SER A 388 -9.24 -36.52 -30.13
N GLY A 389 -9.43 -35.40 -29.42
CA GLY A 389 -9.06 -35.22 -28.02
C GLY A 389 -10.29 -35.36 -27.15
N ASP A 390 -10.41 -36.48 -26.44
CA ASP A 390 -11.45 -36.71 -25.46
C ASP A 390 -11.30 -35.71 -24.30
N GLY A 391 -12.15 -34.67 -24.26
CA GLY A 391 -12.21 -33.66 -23.20
C GLY A 391 -12.73 -34.20 -21.85
N ASN A 392 -12.19 -35.33 -21.38
CA ASN A 392 -12.69 -36.09 -20.23
C ASN A 392 -11.68 -36.21 -19.07
N GLY A 393 -10.50 -35.58 -19.17
CA GLY A 393 -9.40 -35.73 -18.20
C GLY A 393 -9.73 -35.30 -16.76
N GLY A 394 -10.47 -34.19 -16.59
CA GLY A 394 -10.81 -33.66 -15.26
C GLY A 394 -11.85 -34.48 -14.48
N ARG A 395 -12.89 -35.00 -15.15
CA ARG A 395 -13.93 -35.84 -14.54
C ARG A 395 -13.42 -37.23 -14.16
N ASN A 396 -12.47 -37.76 -14.93
CA ASN A 396 -11.88 -39.07 -14.66
C ASN A 396 -11.05 -39.09 -13.37
N ASN A 397 -10.30 -38.03 -13.06
CA ASN A 397 -9.49 -37.95 -11.84
C ASN A 397 -10.36 -37.97 -10.57
N ARG A 398 -11.48 -37.22 -10.56
CA ARG A 398 -12.41 -37.18 -9.41
C ARG A 398 -12.95 -38.57 -9.07
N ALA A 399 -13.44 -39.28 -10.08
CA ALA A 399 -14.03 -40.60 -9.91
C ALA A 399 -13.00 -41.67 -9.50
N GLU A 400 -11.80 -41.63 -10.09
CA GLU A 400 -10.70 -42.56 -9.77
C GLU A 400 -10.22 -42.37 -8.32
N VAL A 401 -9.96 -41.12 -7.91
CA VAL A 401 -9.50 -40.79 -6.55
C VAL A 401 -10.54 -41.17 -5.50
N VAL A 402 -11.80 -40.71 -5.67
CA VAL A 402 -12.88 -41.00 -4.72
C VAL A 402 -13.18 -42.50 -4.68
N GLY A 403 -13.17 -43.17 -5.83
CA GLY A 403 -13.37 -44.62 -5.94
C GLY A 403 -12.33 -45.40 -5.14
N ALA A 404 -11.04 -45.09 -5.33
CA ALA A 404 -9.93 -45.76 -4.65
C ALA A 404 -9.96 -45.54 -3.13
N LEU A 405 -10.17 -44.29 -2.68
CA LEU A 405 -10.27 -43.98 -1.25
C LEU A 405 -11.48 -44.64 -0.60
N ARG A 406 -12.64 -44.64 -1.27
CA ARG A 406 -13.86 -45.31 -0.81
C ARG A 406 -13.65 -46.81 -0.66
N GLU A 407 -13.06 -47.47 -1.66
CA GLU A 407 -12.81 -48.91 -1.63
C GLU A 407 -11.87 -49.27 -0.47
N ALA A 408 -10.78 -48.54 -0.30
CA ALA A 408 -9.84 -48.74 0.80
C ALA A 408 -10.48 -48.51 2.19
N LEU A 409 -11.32 -47.47 2.33
CA LEU A 409 -12.08 -47.22 3.55
C LEU A 409 -13.04 -48.36 3.89
N THR A 410 -13.70 -48.93 2.88
CA THR A 410 -14.68 -50.00 3.10
C THR A 410 -14.05 -51.35 3.45
N THR A 411 -12.82 -51.59 2.99
CA THR A 411 -12.08 -52.84 3.18
C THR A 411 -11.16 -52.83 4.41
N SER A 412 -10.68 -51.65 4.84
CA SER A 412 -9.87 -51.53 6.05
C SER A 412 -10.69 -51.79 7.32
N THR A 413 -10.08 -52.50 8.28
CA THR A 413 -10.61 -52.71 9.64
C THR A 413 -9.81 -51.98 10.71
N ASP A 414 -8.70 -51.35 10.35
CA ASP A 414 -7.82 -50.63 11.26
C ASP A 414 -8.30 -49.18 11.40
N ARG A 415 -8.50 -48.74 12.64
CA ARG A 415 -9.07 -47.44 12.97
C ARG A 415 -8.16 -46.27 12.57
N ASP A 416 -6.85 -46.42 12.73
CA ASP A 416 -5.89 -45.35 12.45
C ASP A 416 -5.76 -45.17 10.93
N ILE A 417 -5.72 -46.28 10.19
CA ILE A 417 -5.76 -46.29 8.73
C ILE A 417 -7.05 -45.65 8.22
N GLN A 418 -8.20 -46.03 8.79
CA GLN A 418 -9.49 -45.47 8.43
C GLN A 418 -9.54 -43.96 8.64
N GLU A 419 -8.95 -43.46 9.74
CA GLU A 419 -8.91 -42.03 10.04
C GLU A 419 -8.11 -41.23 9.00
N GLY A 420 -6.93 -41.72 8.61
CA GLY A 420 -6.09 -41.09 7.59
C GLY A 420 -6.77 -41.06 6.22
N LEU A 421 -7.36 -42.20 5.80
CA LEU A 421 -8.12 -42.29 4.55
C LEU A 421 -9.35 -41.37 4.53
N LEU A 422 -10.03 -41.25 5.67
CA LEU A 422 -11.22 -40.40 5.81
C LEU A 422 -10.85 -38.92 5.75
N SER A 423 -9.70 -38.54 6.29
CA SER A 423 -9.17 -37.18 6.21
C SER A 423 -8.85 -36.79 4.76
N ALA A 424 -8.19 -37.69 4.01
CA ALA A 424 -7.93 -37.53 2.59
C ALA A 424 -9.23 -37.42 1.77
N LEU A 425 -10.23 -38.26 2.08
CA LEU A 425 -11.54 -38.19 1.42
C LEU A 425 -12.24 -36.86 1.69
N CYS A 426 -12.26 -36.39 2.95
CA CYS A 426 -12.90 -35.12 3.32
C CYS A 426 -12.21 -33.93 2.63
N ALA A 427 -10.87 -33.91 2.56
CA ALA A 427 -10.12 -32.87 1.86
C ALA A 427 -10.48 -32.74 0.38
N VAL A 428 -10.78 -33.87 -0.29
CA VAL A 428 -11.21 -33.90 -1.69
C VAL A 428 -12.66 -33.45 -1.87
N LEU A 429 -13.56 -33.84 -0.96
CA LEU A 429 -15.00 -33.58 -1.10
C LEU A 429 -15.42 -32.18 -0.67
N LEU A 430 -14.75 -31.58 0.32
CA LEU A 430 -15.15 -30.29 0.90
C LEU A 430 -15.35 -29.17 -0.15
N PRO A 431 -14.52 -29.04 -1.20
CA PRO A 431 -14.71 -28.00 -2.21
C PRO A 431 -15.86 -28.25 -3.21
N TRP A 432 -16.51 -29.42 -3.20
CA TRP A 432 -17.47 -29.81 -4.24
C TRP A 432 -18.91 -29.39 -3.89
N SER A 433 -19.79 -29.40 -4.90
CA SER A 433 -21.22 -29.15 -4.72
C SER A 433 -21.95 -30.39 -4.18
N LEU A 434 -23.05 -30.20 -3.42
CA LEU A 434 -23.85 -31.31 -2.90
C LEU A 434 -24.37 -32.27 -3.99
N PRO A 435 -24.90 -31.79 -5.14
CA PRO A 435 -25.34 -32.68 -6.21
C PRO A 435 -24.21 -33.58 -6.74
N GLU A 436 -23.01 -33.03 -6.90
CA GLU A 436 -21.84 -33.80 -7.36
C GLU A 436 -21.47 -34.90 -6.36
N ILE A 437 -21.37 -34.57 -5.07
CA ILE A 437 -21.00 -35.55 -4.04
C ILE A 437 -22.01 -36.69 -3.97
N ARG A 438 -23.32 -36.38 -4.08
CA ARG A 438 -24.40 -37.39 -4.05
C ARG A 438 -24.31 -38.41 -5.18
N THR A 439 -23.62 -38.11 -6.29
CA THR A 439 -23.43 -39.09 -7.38
C THR A 439 -22.43 -40.20 -7.05
N PHE A 440 -21.54 -40.00 -6.07
CA PHE A 440 -20.45 -40.93 -5.75
C PHE A 440 -20.77 -41.90 -4.61
N PHE A 441 -21.77 -41.58 -3.78
CA PHE A 441 -22.06 -42.34 -2.56
C PHE A 441 -23.52 -42.74 -2.47
N SER A 442 -23.77 -44.00 -2.10
CA SER A 442 -25.07 -44.41 -1.62
C SER A 442 -25.29 -43.89 -0.19
N ARG A 443 -26.56 -43.83 0.23
CA ARG A 443 -26.94 -43.45 1.60
C ARG A 443 -26.23 -44.32 2.65
N ASP A 444 -26.20 -45.64 2.46
CA ASP A 444 -25.57 -46.57 3.40
C ASP A 444 -24.06 -46.29 3.60
N VAL A 445 -23.37 -45.88 2.53
CA VAL A 445 -21.94 -45.53 2.60
C VAL A 445 -21.74 -44.21 3.36
N LEU A 446 -22.60 -43.21 3.12
CA LEU A 446 -22.57 -41.95 3.86
C LEU A 446 -22.87 -42.15 5.34
N GLU A 447 -23.83 -43.01 5.69
CA GLU A 447 -24.15 -43.37 7.09
C GLU A 447 -22.94 -44.02 7.77
N ARG A 448 -22.25 -44.94 7.08
CA ARG A 448 -21.02 -45.56 7.59
C ARG A 448 -19.90 -44.55 7.80
N PHE A 449 -19.66 -43.63 6.86
CA PHE A 449 -18.62 -42.59 7.01
C PHE A 449 -18.94 -41.58 8.10
N ARG A 450 -20.22 -41.19 8.23
CA ARG A 450 -20.69 -40.40 9.37
C ARG A 450 -20.40 -41.12 10.68
N ASP A 451 -20.74 -42.40 10.80
CA ASP A 451 -20.52 -43.15 12.04
C ASP A 451 -19.04 -43.32 12.38
N MET A 452 -18.16 -43.37 11.37
CA MET A 452 -16.71 -43.36 11.54
C MET A 452 -16.17 -42.01 12.03
N THR A 453 -16.75 -40.87 11.60
CA THR A 453 -16.36 -39.53 12.07
C THR A 453 -17.01 -39.13 13.40
N LYS A 454 -18.14 -39.71 13.77
CA LYS A 454 -18.93 -39.35 14.96
C LYS A 454 -18.16 -39.35 16.30
N PRO A 455 -17.22 -40.28 16.57
CA PRO A 455 -16.40 -40.26 17.78
C PRO A 455 -15.43 -39.06 17.86
N LEU A 456 -15.26 -38.32 16.77
CA LEU A 456 -14.35 -37.18 16.64
C LEU A 456 -15.08 -35.83 16.74
N LEU A 457 -16.41 -35.84 16.85
CA LEU A 457 -17.17 -34.63 17.14
C LEU A 457 -16.86 -34.16 18.57
N PRO A 458 -16.63 -32.85 18.78
CA PRO A 458 -16.31 -32.33 20.11
C PRO A 458 -17.46 -32.62 21.09
N SER A 459 -17.11 -33.05 22.31
CA SER A 459 -18.04 -33.01 23.44
C SER A 459 -18.30 -31.54 23.81
N GLU A 460 -19.35 -31.28 24.62
CA GLU A 460 -19.88 -29.94 24.95
C GLU A 460 -18.83 -28.89 25.42
N THR A 461 -17.58 -29.28 25.72
CA THR A 461 -16.52 -28.41 26.25
C THR A 461 -15.15 -28.50 25.54
N ALA A 462 -15.01 -29.17 24.40
CA ALA A 462 -13.69 -29.44 23.79
C ALA A 462 -13.33 -28.51 22.62
N SER A 463 -12.14 -27.92 22.65
CA SER A 463 -11.53 -27.31 21.45
C SER A 463 -11.14 -28.40 20.46
N ILE A 464 -11.36 -28.16 19.16
CA ILE A 464 -11.02 -29.11 18.10
C ILE A 464 -9.51 -29.04 17.84
N PRO A 465 -8.76 -30.15 18.00
CA PRO A 465 -7.34 -30.20 17.63
C PRO A 465 -7.14 -29.91 16.14
N GLN A 466 -6.06 -29.23 15.79
CA GLN A 466 -5.80 -28.77 14.42
C GLN A 466 -5.75 -29.93 13.39
N ASP A 467 -5.24 -31.08 13.80
CA ASP A 467 -5.17 -32.32 13.01
C ASP A 467 -6.55 -32.99 12.79
N LYS A 468 -7.57 -32.64 13.58
CA LYS A 468 -8.92 -33.20 13.48
C LYS A 468 -9.92 -32.29 12.76
N ILE A 469 -9.52 -31.08 12.36
CA ILE A 469 -10.45 -30.11 11.75
C ILE A 469 -11.06 -30.67 10.46
N LEU A 470 -10.27 -31.28 9.57
CA LEU A 470 -10.80 -31.86 8.32
C LEU A 470 -11.86 -32.93 8.55
N LEU A 471 -11.67 -33.78 9.56
CA LEU A 471 -12.62 -34.82 9.93
C LEU A 471 -13.90 -34.23 10.54
N PHE A 472 -13.77 -33.17 11.33
CA PHE A 472 -14.90 -32.43 11.86
C PHE A 472 -15.73 -31.78 10.74
N LEU A 473 -15.09 -31.07 9.82
CA LEU A 473 -15.74 -30.45 8.65
C LEU A 473 -16.40 -31.52 7.76
N GLY A 474 -15.73 -32.65 7.56
CA GLY A 474 -16.27 -33.81 6.85
C GLY A 474 -17.50 -34.41 7.52
N SER A 475 -17.50 -34.54 8.85
CA SER A 475 -18.66 -35.02 9.62
C SER A 475 -19.90 -34.13 9.43
N LEU A 476 -19.70 -32.81 9.42
CA LEU A 476 -20.75 -31.85 9.11
C LEU A 476 -21.25 -32.01 7.68
N LEU A 477 -20.34 -32.13 6.70
CA LEU A 477 -20.69 -32.36 5.29
C LEU A 477 -21.52 -33.66 5.11
N PHE A 478 -21.13 -34.75 5.74
CA PHE A 478 -21.89 -36.01 5.68
C PHE A 478 -23.26 -35.89 6.33
N SER A 479 -23.37 -35.16 7.45
CA SER A 479 -24.66 -34.88 8.09
C SER A 479 -25.59 -34.11 7.14
N ILE A 480 -25.07 -33.09 6.45
CA ILE A 480 -25.82 -32.32 5.43
C ILE A 480 -26.26 -33.24 4.28
N LEU A 481 -25.37 -34.12 3.79
CA LEU A 481 -25.68 -35.05 2.69
C LEU A 481 -26.77 -36.07 3.05
N LEU A 482 -26.89 -36.42 4.34
CA LEU A 482 -27.92 -37.30 4.89
C LEU A 482 -29.22 -36.56 5.29
N ASP A 483 -29.30 -35.26 5.02
CA ASP A 483 -30.40 -34.36 5.44
C ASP A 483 -30.61 -34.32 6.97
N GLU A 484 -29.55 -34.59 7.74
CA GLU A 484 -29.51 -34.50 9.20
C GLU A 484 -29.12 -33.08 9.65
N THR A 485 -29.70 -32.59 10.74
CA THR A 485 -29.39 -31.26 11.29
C THR A 485 -28.31 -31.38 12.37
N PRO A 486 -27.11 -30.78 12.18
CA PRO A 486 -26.11 -30.68 13.24
C PRO A 486 -26.65 -29.94 14.47
N SER A 487 -26.08 -30.21 15.64
CA SER A 487 -26.43 -29.48 16.88
C SER A 487 -25.94 -28.04 16.86
N GLU A 488 -26.54 -27.19 17.70
CA GLU A 488 -26.08 -25.80 17.90
C GLU A 488 -24.61 -25.74 18.37
N HIS A 489 -24.19 -26.68 19.23
CA HIS A 489 -22.80 -26.78 19.70
C HIS A 489 -21.81 -27.05 18.57
N ASN A 490 -22.18 -27.88 17.59
CA ASN A 490 -21.35 -28.13 16.41
C ASN A 490 -21.16 -26.83 15.60
N PHE A 491 -22.20 -26.01 15.46
CA PHE A 491 -22.09 -24.73 14.77
C PHE A 491 -21.26 -23.70 15.54
N ILE A 492 -21.39 -23.64 16.86
CA ILE A 492 -20.51 -22.79 17.69
C ILE A 492 -19.05 -23.20 17.51
N SER A 493 -18.76 -24.51 17.54
CA SER A 493 -17.41 -25.04 17.34
C SER A 493 -16.86 -24.70 15.95
N LEU A 494 -17.69 -24.83 14.90
CA LEU A 494 -17.36 -24.44 13.53
C LEU A 494 -17.01 -22.95 13.42
N LEU A 495 -17.85 -22.09 14.00
CA LEU A 495 -17.71 -20.63 13.94
C LEU A 495 -16.63 -20.08 14.87
N SER A 496 -16.07 -20.91 15.75
CA SER A 496 -14.90 -20.59 16.58
C SER A 496 -13.57 -20.93 15.90
N LEU A 497 -13.59 -21.56 14.71
CA LEU A 497 -12.38 -21.88 13.96
C LEU A 497 -11.82 -20.61 13.27
N PRO A 498 -10.50 -20.40 13.27
CA PRO A 498 -9.88 -19.27 12.59
C PRO A 498 -10.02 -19.40 11.07
N LEU A 499 -10.52 -18.34 10.42
CA LEU A 499 -10.81 -18.34 8.98
C LEU A 499 -9.53 -18.48 8.16
N ALA A 500 -8.45 -17.79 8.56
CA ALA A 500 -7.15 -17.84 7.89
C ALA A 500 -6.51 -19.24 7.85
N ALA A 501 -6.85 -20.11 8.80
CA ALA A 501 -6.32 -21.48 8.83
C ALA A 501 -7.17 -22.48 8.04
N ASN A 502 -8.37 -22.09 7.59
CA ASN A 502 -9.37 -23.01 7.05
C ASN A 502 -10.08 -22.40 5.81
N PRO A 503 -9.46 -22.50 4.62
CA PRO A 503 -10.02 -21.90 3.40
C PRO A 503 -11.36 -22.52 2.94
N ASP A 504 -11.76 -23.66 3.50
CA ASP A 504 -13.01 -24.36 3.18
C ASP A 504 -14.24 -23.79 3.90
N LEU A 505 -14.05 -23.00 4.97
CA LEU A 505 -15.16 -22.51 5.78
C LEU A 505 -16.18 -21.69 4.96
N PRO A 506 -15.79 -20.75 4.09
CA PRO A 506 -16.75 -20.00 3.29
C PRO A 506 -17.61 -20.88 2.38
N HIS A 507 -17.01 -21.90 1.76
CA HIS A 507 -17.75 -22.85 0.92
C HIS A 507 -18.70 -23.71 1.77
N LEU A 508 -18.23 -24.23 2.91
CA LEU A 508 -19.08 -24.98 3.81
C LEU A 508 -20.25 -24.14 4.36
N PHE A 509 -20.04 -22.84 4.62
CA PHE A 509 -21.12 -21.91 4.97
C PHE A 509 -22.15 -21.81 3.87
N SER A 510 -21.75 -21.73 2.60
CA SER A 510 -22.69 -21.71 1.48
C SER A 510 -23.57 -22.98 1.45
N LEU A 511 -22.95 -24.16 1.62
CA LEU A 511 -23.68 -25.44 1.67
C LEU A 511 -24.62 -25.53 2.88
N LEU A 512 -24.18 -25.03 4.04
CA LEU A 512 -24.97 -25.03 5.26
C LEU A 512 -26.16 -24.06 5.19
N LEU A 513 -26.00 -22.92 4.52
CA LEU A 513 -27.08 -21.96 4.29
C LEU A 513 -28.17 -22.49 3.34
N GLU A 514 -27.86 -23.49 2.53
CA GLU A 514 -28.82 -24.24 1.70
C GLU A 514 -29.43 -25.46 2.43
N SER A 515 -28.86 -25.83 3.58
CA SER A 515 -29.27 -27.01 4.34
C SER A 515 -30.45 -26.74 5.30
N ARG A 516 -31.07 -27.82 5.81
CA ARG A 516 -32.08 -27.74 6.89
C ARG A 516 -31.54 -27.17 8.21
N GLY A 517 -30.22 -27.16 8.39
CA GLY A 517 -29.54 -26.64 9.59
C GLY A 517 -29.42 -25.11 9.64
N LYS A 518 -29.79 -24.40 8.56
CA LYS A 518 -29.69 -22.94 8.45
C LYS A 518 -30.18 -22.18 9.70
N PRO A 519 -31.36 -22.46 10.29
CA PRO A 519 -31.82 -21.70 11.46
C PRO A 519 -30.92 -21.83 12.69
N LEU A 520 -30.40 -23.04 12.96
CA LEU A 520 -29.50 -23.31 14.09
C LEU A 520 -28.11 -22.71 13.86
N LEU A 521 -27.62 -22.72 12.62
CA LEU A 521 -26.37 -22.04 12.26
C LEU A 521 -26.49 -20.52 12.49
N LEU A 522 -27.60 -19.91 12.08
CA LEU A 522 -27.87 -18.50 12.32
C LEU A 522 -27.94 -18.18 13.81
N GLN A 523 -28.59 -19.03 14.60
CA GLN A 523 -28.65 -18.88 16.06
C GLN A 523 -27.25 -18.92 16.70
N ALA A 524 -26.43 -19.93 16.35
CA ALA A 524 -25.06 -20.05 16.84
C ALA A 524 -24.17 -18.85 16.45
N MET A 525 -24.35 -18.31 15.23
CA MET A 525 -23.67 -17.10 14.77
C MET A 525 -23.99 -15.90 15.66
N PHE A 526 -25.27 -15.68 15.99
CA PHE A 526 -25.65 -14.57 16.87
C PHE A 526 -25.07 -14.73 18.27
N THR A 527 -25.15 -15.94 18.85
CA THR A 527 -24.55 -16.25 20.16
C THR A 527 -23.06 -15.91 20.22
N LEU A 528 -22.30 -16.10 19.13
CA LEU A 528 -20.89 -15.72 19.07
C LEU A 528 -20.70 -14.21 18.84
N LEU A 529 -21.49 -13.59 17.96
CA LEU A 529 -21.39 -12.16 17.66
C LEU A 529 -21.73 -11.25 18.85
N GLU A 530 -22.34 -11.79 19.90
CA GLU A 530 -22.51 -11.13 21.21
C GLU A 530 -21.17 -10.91 21.94
N LYS A 531 -20.14 -11.72 21.64
CA LYS A 531 -18.83 -11.60 22.29
C LYS A 531 -18.01 -10.44 21.73
N GLU A 532 -17.27 -9.77 22.61
CA GLU A 532 -16.41 -8.65 22.25
C GLU A 532 -15.13 -9.07 21.51
N ASP A 533 -14.59 -10.27 21.77
CA ASP A 533 -13.30 -10.70 21.20
C ASP A 533 -13.40 -10.88 19.66
N PRO A 534 -12.65 -10.09 18.87
CA PRO A 534 -12.64 -10.23 17.41
C PRO A 534 -12.10 -11.59 16.93
N ARG A 535 -11.24 -12.26 17.72
CA ARG A 535 -10.69 -13.57 17.36
C ARG A 535 -11.72 -14.69 17.44
N GLU A 536 -12.68 -14.57 18.36
CA GLU A 536 -13.78 -15.54 18.52
C GLU A 536 -14.96 -15.26 17.59
N THR A 537 -14.94 -14.14 16.87
CA THR A 537 -16.07 -13.66 16.04
C THR A 537 -15.73 -13.52 14.57
N GLU A 538 -14.49 -13.81 14.15
CA GLU A 538 -14.02 -13.69 12.76
C GLU A 538 -14.89 -14.50 11.79
N ALA A 539 -15.03 -15.81 12.01
CA ALA A 539 -15.82 -16.67 11.13
C ALA A 539 -17.33 -16.37 11.20
N ALA A 540 -17.84 -15.96 12.37
CA ALA A 540 -19.22 -15.52 12.52
C ALA A 540 -19.51 -14.19 11.78
N ALA A 541 -18.54 -13.27 11.75
CA ALA A 541 -18.64 -12.03 10.99
C ALA A 541 -18.55 -12.27 9.47
N GLU A 542 -17.72 -13.21 9.03
CA GLU A 542 -17.66 -13.64 7.63
C GLU A 542 -18.96 -14.33 7.18
N LEU A 543 -19.53 -15.18 8.04
CA LEU A 543 -20.85 -15.78 7.80
C LEU A 543 -21.94 -14.71 7.71
N LEU A 544 -21.96 -13.73 8.62
CA LEU A 544 -22.90 -12.60 8.56
C LEU A 544 -22.78 -11.85 7.23
N THR A 545 -21.55 -11.58 6.78
CA THR A 545 -21.28 -10.93 5.50
C THR A 545 -21.79 -11.77 4.31
N SER A 546 -21.59 -13.08 4.36
CA SER A 546 -22.08 -14.02 3.34
C SER A 546 -23.60 -14.08 3.28
N ILE A 547 -24.28 -14.06 4.43
CA ILE A 547 -25.77 -14.04 4.50
C ILE A 547 -26.33 -12.77 3.88
N LEU A 548 -25.71 -11.61 4.14
CA LEU A 548 -26.19 -10.33 3.61
C LEU A 548 -26.05 -10.20 2.09
N LYS A 549 -25.28 -11.09 1.44
CA LYS A 549 -25.20 -11.21 -0.02
C LYS A 549 -26.32 -12.08 -0.61
N LEU A 550 -27.01 -12.88 0.20
CA LEU A 550 -28.09 -13.76 -0.25
C LEU A 550 -29.47 -13.06 -0.23
N PRO A 551 -30.46 -13.57 -0.98
CA PRO A 551 -31.83 -13.06 -0.91
C PRO A 551 -32.37 -13.11 0.53
N TYR A 552 -32.95 -12.01 0.99
CA TYR A 552 -33.55 -11.95 2.34
C TYR A 552 -34.85 -12.73 2.38
N ASP A 553 -34.80 -13.96 2.91
CA ASP A 553 -35.94 -14.85 3.03
C ASP A 553 -36.57 -14.82 4.45
N ALA A 554 -37.75 -15.43 4.60
CA ALA A 554 -38.49 -15.45 5.86
C ALA A 554 -37.75 -16.17 7.01
N SER A 555 -36.88 -17.13 6.71
CA SER A 555 -36.10 -17.85 7.72
C SER A 555 -35.01 -16.96 8.31
N VAL A 556 -34.30 -16.23 7.44
CA VAL A 556 -33.30 -15.23 7.82
C VAL A 556 -33.98 -14.14 8.63
N ALA A 557 -35.10 -13.60 8.14
CA ALA A 557 -35.86 -12.57 8.84
C ALA A 557 -36.29 -12.98 10.25
N SER A 558 -36.81 -14.20 10.42
CA SER A 558 -37.22 -14.74 11.72
C SER A 558 -36.05 -14.87 12.69
N CYS A 559 -34.89 -15.39 12.24
CA CYS A 559 -33.71 -15.55 13.10
C CYS A 559 -33.14 -14.19 13.55
N PHE A 560 -33.03 -13.22 12.64
CA PHE A 560 -32.59 -11.87 12.99
C PHE A 560 -33.56 -11.17 13.94
N GLN A 561 -34.87 -11.30 13.70
CA GLN A 561 -35.89 -10.74 14.58
C GLN A 561 -35.83 -11.37 15.98
N GLN A 562 -35.66 -12.68 16.06
CA GLN A 562 -35.51 -13.38 17.33
C GLN A 562 -34.23 -12.96 18.07
N ALA A 563 -33.10 -12.82 17.38
CA ALA A 563 -31.83 -12.42 17.98
C ALA A 563 -31.87 -10.99 18.53
N LEU A 564 -32.53 -10.05 17.83
CA LEU A 564 -32.62 -8.65 18.27
C LEU A 564 -33.72 -8.42 19.34
N LEU A 565 -34.72 -9.30 19.42
CA LEU A 565 -35.83 -9.22 20.38
C LEU A 565 -35.71 -10.20 21.57
N SER A 566 -34.65 -10.99 21.62
CA SER A 566 -34.38 -11.97 22.69
C SER A 566 -34.13 -11.30 24.05
N GLN A 567 -34.15 -12.09 25.13
CA GLN A 567 -33.82 -11.65 26.52
C GLN A 567 -32.33 -11.35 26.73
N LEU A 568 -31.61 -10.92 25.69
CA LEU A 568 -30.21 -10.53 25.80
C LEU A 568 -30.05 -9.25 26.63
N ASP A 569 -28.93 -9.16 27.32
CA ASP A 569 -28.58 -7.95 28.04
C ASP A 569 -28.44 -6.75 27.08
N PRO A 570 -28.65 -5.51 27.55
CA PRO A 570 -28.65 -4.33 26.69
C PRO A 570 -27.34 -4.09 25.94
N ASN A 571 -26.18 -4.51 26.46
CA ASN A 571 -24.88 -4.26 25.83
C ASN A 571 -24.65 -5.20 24.65
N SER A 572 -25.00 -6.49 24.81
CA SER A 572 -24.92 -7.48 23.73
C SER A 572 -25.81 -7.11 22.54
N ARG A 573 -27.03 -6.62 22.80
CA ARG A 573 -27.92 -6.10 21.75
C ARG A 573 -27.35 -4.87 21.04
N LEU A 574 -26.69 -3.97 21.78
CA LEU A 574 -26.05 -2.79 21.22
C LEU A 574 -24.87 -3.18 20.31
N LEU A 575 -24.01 -4.11 20.75
CA LEU A 575 -22.86 -4.58 19.99
C LEU A 575 -23.30 -5.27 18.70
N LEU A 576 -24.27 -6.17 18.79
CA LEU A 576 -24.83 -6.88 17.63
C LEU A 576 -25.43 -5.88 16.63
N SER A 577 -26.21 -4.91 17.10
CA SER A 577 -26.84 -3.90 16.25
C SER A 577 -25.80 -3.01 15.55
N LYS A 578 -24.72 -2.64 16.23
CA LYS A 578 -23.59 -1.90 15.62
C LYS A 578 -22.92 -2.70 14.51
N ARG A 579 -22.56 -3.96 14.78
CA ARG A 579 -21.92 -4.84 13.79
C ARG A 579 -22.81 -5.03 12.57
N LEU A 580 -24.11 -5.29 12.80
CA LEU A 580 -25.08 -5.46 11.73
C LEU A 580 -25.21 -4.22 10.84
N LEU A 581 -25.38 -3.04 11.44
CA LEU A 581 -25.52 -1.78 10.70
C LEU A 581 -24.23 -1.42 9.94
N HIS A 582 -23.07 -1.70 10.55
CA HIS A 582 -21.78 -1.53 9.88
C HIS A 582 -21.65 -2.48 8.68
N THR A 583 -21.94 -3.77 8.83
CA THR A 583 -21.84 -4.73 7.71
C THR A 583 -22.85 -4.40 6.60
N LEU A 584 -24.07 -3.98 6.94
CA LEU A 584 -25.04 -3.45 5.97
C LEU A 584 -24.51 -2.22 5.24
N SER A 585 -23.80 -1.32 5.94
CA SER A 585 -23.22 -0.12 5.32
C SER A 585 -22.14 -0.44 4.27
N LEU A 586 -21.52 -1.62 4.35
CA LEU A 586 -20.48 -2.08 3.44
C LEU A 586 -21.00 -2.93 2.27
N GLN A 587 -22.20 -3.48 2.37
CA GLN A 587 -22.78 -4.40 1.38
C GLN A 587 -24.19 -3.91 0.98
N PRO A 588 -24.32 -3.11 -0.08
CA PRO A 588 -25.61 -2.53 -0.47
C PRO A 588 -26.55 -3.61 -1.01
N SER A 589 -27.62 -3.90 -0.26
CA SER A 589 -28.77 -4.65 -0.76
C SER A 589 -30.02 -3.84 -0.52
N HIS A 590 -30.66 -3.40 -1.61
CA HIS A 590 -31.87 -2.59 -1.58
C HIS A 590 -33.00 -3.29 -0.81
N ALA A 591 -33.17 -4.60 -1.01
CA ALA A 591 -34.16 -5.41 -0.31
C ALA A 591 -33.91 -5.46 1.22
N LEU A 592 -32.65 -5.48 1.65
CA LEU A 592 -32.30 -5.44 3.08
C LEU A 592 -32.47 -4.06 3.68
N LEU A 593 -32.18 -3.00 2.91
CA LEU A 593 -32.28 -1.62 3.35
C LEU A 593 -33.73 -1.21 3.70
N PHE A 594 -34.71 -1.71 2.94
CA PHE A 594 -36.14 -1.50 3.17
C PHE A 594 -36.83 -2.65 3.93
N SER A 595 -36.05 -3.45 4.66
CA SER A 595 -36.58 -4.53 5.51
C SER A 595 -36.78 -4.06 6.96
N PRO A 596 -37.54 -4.80 7.80
CA PRO A 596 -37.66 -4.49 9.23
C PRO A 596 -36.32 -4.52 10.00
N LEU A 597 -35.24 -5.02 9.39
CA LEU A 597 -33.97 -5.26 10.07
C LEU A 597 -33.24 -3.97 10.50
N PRO A 598 -32.98 -2.98 9.60
CA PRO A 598 -32.48 -1.66 10.01
C PRO A 598 -33.31 -1.00 11.10
N GLN A 599 -34.64 -1.10 11.03
CA GLN A 599 -35.55 -0.52 12.03
C GLN A 599 -35.31 -1.11 13.43
N LEU A 600 -35.21 -2.44 13.53
CA LEU A 600 -34.95 -3.15 14.78
C LEU A 600 -33.56 -2.83 15.35
N ALA A 601 -32.53 -2.78 14.51
CA ALA A 601 -31.16 -2.48 14.93
C ALA A 601 -31.01 -1.01 15.38
N LEU A 602 -31.60 -0.06 14.66
CA LEU A 602 -31.59 1.37 15.03
C LEU A 602 -32.33 1.62 16.35
N ALA A 603 -33.39 0.88 16.64
CA ALA A 603 -34.12 0.99 17.91
C ALA A 603 -33.21 0.68 19.12
N GLN A 604 -32.22 -0.22 18.98
CA GLN A 604 -31.27 -0.51 20.06
C GLN A 604 -30.24 0.61 20.28
N LEU A 605 -30.01 1.48 19.29
CA LEU A 605 -29.07 2.61 19.39
C LEU A 605 -29.68 3.86 20.06
N GLN A 606 -30.98 3.85 20.38
CA GLN A 606 -31.67 5.01 21.00
C GLN A 606 -30.94 5.64 22.21
N PRO A 607 -30.29 4.88 23.12
CA PRO A 607 -29.57 5.48 24.26
C PRO A 607 -28.37 6.35 23.85
N SER A 608 -27.89 6.24 22.61
CA SER A 608 -26.77 7.02 22.08
C SER A 608 -27.17 7.76 20.80
N PRO A 609 -27.65 9.02 20.92
CA PRO A 609 -28.17 9.77 19.78
C PRO A 609 -27.11 10.01 18.69
N THR A 610 -25.84 10.18 19.06
CA THR A 610 -24.73 10.34 18.12
C THR A 610 -24.51 9.08 17.28
N LEU A 611 -24.46 7.89 17.90
CA LEU A 611 -24.29 6.62 17.18
C LEU A 611 -25.48 6.30 16.29
N LEU A 612 -26.69 6.61 16.78
CA LEU A 612 -27.92 6.46 16.00
C LEU A 612 -27.87 7.32 14.73
N LEU A 613 -27.51 8.60 14.83
CA LEU A 613 -27.40 9.47 13.66
C LEU A 613 -26.28 9.03 12.71
N GLN A 614 -25.13 8.57 13.21
CA GLN A 614 -24.06 8.03 12.36
C GLN A 614 -24.54 6.84 11.54
N ALA A 615 -25.26 5.90 12.17
CA ALA A 615 -25.82 4.75 11.49
C ALA A 615 -26.87 5.16 10.45
N VAL A 616 -27.79 6.06 10.79
CA VAL A 616 -28.80 6.58 9.85
C VAL A 616 -28.12 7.27 8.66
N PHE A 617 -27.11 8.12 8.90
CA PHE A 617 -26.38 8.82 7.85
C PHE A 617 -25.64 7.86 6.91
N ALA A 618 -25.04 6.79 7.45
CA ALA A 618 -24.42 5.73 6.65
C ALA A 618 -25.43 4.99 5.76
N LEU A 619 -26.62 4.67 6.30
CA LEU A 619 -27.69 4.03 5.52
C LEU A 619 -28.23 4.96 4.42
N LEU A 620 -28.36 6.26 4.68
CA LEU A 620 -28.78 7.24 3.67
C LEU A 620 -27.79 7.36 2.52
N GLY A 621 -26.48 7.27 2.82
CA GLY A 621 -25.44 7.22 1.81
C GLY A 621 -25.58 6.06 0.82
N LEU A 622 -26.24 4.96 1.22
CA LEU A 622 -26.55 3.81 0.37
C LEU A 622 -27.86 3.98 -0.43
N ALA A 623 -28.80 4.80 0.07
CA ALA A 623 -30.10 5.06 -0.56
C ALA A 623 -30.09 6.30 -1.48
N ARG A 624 -29.01 6.51 -2.25
CA ARG A 624 -28.90 7.70 -3.11
C ARG A 624 -30.08 7.80 -4.07
N GLY A 625 -30.83 8.90 -4.00
CA GLY A 625 -32.04 9.16 -4.78
C GLY A 625 -33.34 8.60 -4.18
N GLN A 626 -33.29 7.90 -3.04
CA GLN A 626 -34.45 7.35 -2.31
C GLN A 626 -34.39 7.67 -0.81
N GLU A 627 -33.66 8.70 -0.42
CA GLU A 627 -33.41 9.08 0.98
C GLU A 627 -34.71 9.42 1.71
N ARG A 628 -35.65 10.08 1.01
CA ARG A 628 -36.98 10.39 1.54
C ARG A 628 -37.78 9.12 1.83
N GLU A 629 -37.73 8.15 0.93
CA GLU A 629 -38.43 6.87 1.06
C GLU A 629 -37.82 6.06 2.20
N LEU A 630 -36.49 6.03 2.32
CA LEU A 630 -35.81 5.34 3.41
C LEU A 630 -36.13 5.99 4.76
N LEU A 631 -36.06 7.32 4.88
CA LEU A 631 -36.43 7.98 6.14
C LEU A 631 -37.91 7.77 6.48
N ALA A 632 -38.81 7.85 5.49
CA ALA A 632 -40.24 7.53 5.67
C ALA A 632 -40.44 6.12 6.22
N PHE A 633 -39.74 5.16 5.64
CA PHE A 633 -39.72 3.78 6.12
C PHE A 633 -39.17 3.68 7.55
N LEU A 634 -38.02 4.29 7.84
CA LEU A 634 -37.36 4.20 9.16
C LEU A 634 -38.17 4.88 10.27
N ALA A 635 -38.95 5.93 10.00
CA ALA A 635 -39.76 6.60 11.01
C ALA A 635 -40.91 5.74 11.57
N GLY A 636 -41.24 4.61 10.94
CA GLY A 636 -42.12 3.59 11.52
C GLY A 636 -41.65 3.08 12.89
N THR A 637 -40.39 3.30 13.24
CA THR A 637 -39.76 2.95 14.55
C THR A 637 -40.17 3.85 15.72
N LYS A 638 -40.84 4.99 15.48
CA LYS A 638 -41.15 6.02 16.49
C LYS A 638 -39.92 6.59 17.23
N ILE A 639 -38.75 6.56 16.60
CA ILE A 639 -37.53 7.22 17.11
C ILE A 639 -37.65 8.73 16.86
N GLN A 640 -37.59 9.55 17.91
CA GLN A 640 -37.73 11.00 17.81
C GLN A 640 -36.69 11.62 16.88
N ALA A 641 -35.41 11.25 17.02
CA ALA A 641 -34.33 11.77 16.18
C ALA A 641 -34.55 11.52 14.67
N ILE A 642 -35.14 10.40 14.28
CA ILE A 642 -35.46 10.11 12.87
C ILE A 642 -36.61 10.99 12.39
N SER A 643 -37.60 11.24 13.25
CA SER A 643 -38.71 12.15 12.96
C SER A 643 -38.21 13.59 12.81
N ASP A 644 -37.22 14.00 13.61
CA ASP A 644 -36.58 15.32 13.51
C ASP A 644 -35.80 15.46 12.19
N LEU A 645 -35.07 14.42 11.76
CA LEU A 645 -34.40 14.38 10.46
C LEU A 645 -35.40 14.50 9.30
N GLN A 646 -36.54 13.81 9.37
CA GLN A 646 -37.61 13.96 8.38
C GLN A 646 -38.16 15.39 8.32
N ALA A 647 -38.37 16.01 9.48
CA ALA A 647 -38.85 17.38 9.56
C ALA A 647 -37.82 18.39 8.99
N LEU A 648 -36.53 18.12 9.12
CA LEU A 648 -35.46 18.89 8.50
C LEU A 648 -35.44 18.70 6.98
N LEU A 649 -35.56 17.46 6.51
CA LEU A 649 -35.58 17.08 5.09
C LEU A 649 -36.78 17.67 4.34
N ALA A 650 -37.95 17.71 5.00
CA ALA A 650 -39.19 18.25 4.45
C ALA A 650 -39.27 19.78 4.52
N CYS A 651 -38.33 20.44 5.19
CA CYS A 651 -38.31 21.90 5.33
C CYS A 651 -37.94 22.54 3.98
N SER A 652 -38.89 23.23 3.36
CA SER A 652 -38.70 23.99 2.12
C SER A 652 -38.59 25.49 2.33
N ASP A 653 -38.89 25.98 3.54
CA ASP A 653 -38.74 27.38 3.92
C ASP A 653 -37.29 27.64 4.38
N LEU A 654 -36.61 28.55 3.66
CA LEU A 654 -35.23 28.94 3.93
C LEU A 654 -35.07 29.57 5.32
N SER A 655 -35.95 30.49 5.69
CA SER A 655 -35.87 31.21 6.97
C SER A 655 -36.06 30.26 8.15
N ALA A 656 -37.02 29.34 8.06
CA ALA A 656 -37.27 28.35 9.09
C ALA A 656 -36.11 27.34 9.22
N LEU A 657 -35.50 26.94 8.09
CA LEU A 657 -34.36 26.03 8.11
C LEU A 657 -33.09 26.70 8.66
N VAL A 658 -32.85 27.96 8.31
CA VAL A 658 -31.76 28.79 8.87
C VAL A 658 -31.87 28.88 10.39
N SER A 659 -33.05 29.24 10.93
CA SER A 659 -33.24 29.31 12.39
C SER A 659 -33.01 27.97 13.09
N LYS A 660 -33.34 26.84 12.44
CA LYS A 660 -33.05 25.50 12.98
C LYS A 660 -31.55 25.19 12.97
N ILE A 661 -30.85 25.51 11.88
CA ILE A 661 -29.39 25.33 11.79
C ILE A 661 -28.70 26.17 12.87
N GLU A 662 -29.08 27.44 13.04
CA GLU A 662 -28.54 28.32 14.07
C GLU A 662 -28.75 27.75 15.48
N ALA A 663 -29.93 27.18 15.75
CA ALA A 663 -30.22 26.50 17.02
C ALA A 663 -29.35 25.24 17.22
N ILE A 664 -29.15 24.41 16.19
CA ILE A 664 -28.29 23.22 16.23
C ILE A 664 -26.84 23.62 16.52
N CYS A 665 -26.36 24.68 15.86
CA CYS A 665 -25.01 25.21 16.06
C CYS A 665 -24.81 25.85 17.44
N ALA A 666 -25.88 26.39 18.06
CA ALA A 666 -25.82 26.99 19.38
C ALA A 666 -25.82 25.95 20.53
N ASP A 667 -26.23 24.70 20.26
CA ASP A 667 -26.23 23.65 21.28
C ASP A 667 -24.81 23.15 21.58
N SER A 668 -24.27 23.57 22.73
CA SER A 668 -22.92 23.19 23.18
C SER A 668 -22.86 21.83 23.87
N THR A 669 -23.99 21.18 24.16
CA THR A 669 -24.04 19.97 24.99
C THR A 669 -23.51 18.72 24.26
N ASN A 670 -23.62 18.66 22.93
CA ASN A 670 -23.10 17.55 22.14
C ASN A 670 -22.68 17.99 20.71
N ARG A 671 -21.47 18.56 20.59
CA ARG A 671 -20.93 19.05 19.30
C ARG A 671 -20.88 17.99 18.20
N ALA A 672 -20.60 16.73 18.54
CA ALA A 672 -20.54 15.64 17.56
C ALA A 672 -21.94 15.35 16.96
N TYR A 673 -22.98 15.43 17.78
CA TYR A 673 -24.37 15.33 17.33
C TYR A 673 -24.74 16.49 16.40
N SER A 674 -24.42 17.74 16.78
CA SER A 674 -24.68 18.93 15.96
C SER A 674 -23.95 18.86 14.61
N ALA A 675 -22.70 18.41 14.58
CA ALA A 675 -21.92 18.25 13.35
C ALA A 675 -22.58 17.29 12.36
N ILE A 676 -23.06 16.12 12.83
CA ILE A 676 -23.73 15.14 11.96
C ILE A 676 -25.04 15.70 11.41
N LEU A 677 -25.82 16.41 12.23
CA LEU A 677 -27.05 17.06 11.78
C LEU A 677 -26.79 18.14 10.72
N ILE A 678 -25.75 18.95 10.89
CA ILE A 678 -25.36 19.97 9.92
C ILE A 678 -25.03 19.31 8.58
N ARG A 679 -24.21 18.25 8.56
CA ARG A 679 -23.91 17.50 7.33
C ARG A 679 -25.18 16.93 6.71
N PHE A 680 -26.07 16.36 7.51
CA PHE A 680 -27.35 15.86 7.02
C PHE A 680 -28.17 16.95 6.30
N VAL A 681 -28.28 18.14 6.90
CA VAL A 681 -29.03 19.25 6.29
C VAL A 681 -28.35 19.72 5.00
N LEU A 682 -27.02 19.83 4.98
CA LEU A 682 -26.27 20.24 3.79
C LEU A 682 -26.41 19.26 2.62
N HIS A 683 -26.49 17.95 2.89
CA HIS A 683 -26.56 16.93 1.84
C HIS A 683 -27.96 16.64 1.33
N TYR A 684 -28.94 16.60 2.24
CA TYR A 684 -30.24 15.98 1.94
C TYR A 684 -31.43 16.93 2.02
N SER A 685 -31.23 18.17 2.47
CA SER A 685 -32.33 19.13 2.52
C SER A 685 -32.86 19.49 1.12
N ALA A 686 -34.12 19.94 1.05
CA ALA A 686 -34.72 20.39 -0.21
C ALA A 686 -34.10 21.70 -0.75
N ILE A 687 -33.39 22.43 0.11
CA ILE A 687 -32.76 23.71 -0.23
C ILE A 687 -31.30 23.41 -0.60
N PRO A 688 -30.80 23.91 -1.75
CA PRO A 688 -29.41 23.70 -2.12
C PRO A 688 -28.44 24.16 -1.02
N ALA A 689 -27.39 23.37 -0.77
CA ALA A 689 -26.37 23.68 0.23
C ALA A 689 -25.80 25.09 0.04
N GLU A 690 -25.57 25.52 -1.20
CA GLU A 690 -25.08 26.86 -1.53
C GLU A 690 -26.03 27.96 -1.04
N THR A 691 -27.34 27.78 -1.23
CA THR A 691 -28.37 28.73 -0.77
C THR A 691 -28.45 28.78 0.75
N LEU A 692 -28.33 27.63 1.42
CA LEU A 692 -28.32 27.56 2.88
C LEU A 692 -27.09 28.23 3.46
N ILE A 693 -25.92 27.91 2.93
CA ILE A 693 -24.67 28.51 3.38
C ILE A 693 -24.69 30.02 3.14
N ALA A 694 -25.21 30.48 2.00
CA ALA A 694 -25.38 31.92 1.73
C ALA A 694 -26.32 32.63 2.71
N ALA A 695 -27.36 31.95 3.19
CA ALA A 695 -28.30 32.53 4.12
C ALA A 695 -27.77 32.57 5.57
N VAL A 696 -27.07 31.51 6.01
CA VAL A 696 -26.50 31.43 7.36
C VAL A 696 -25.18 32.21 7.48
N PHE A 697 -24.44 32.29 6.37
CA PHE A 697 -23.13 32.94 6.33
C PHE A 697 -22.94 33.72 5.01
N PRO A 698 -23.55 34.92 4.89
CA PRO A 698 -23.60 35.68 3.63
C PRO A 698 -22.20 36.07 3.10
N ASP A 699 -21.28 36.36 4.01
CA ASP A 699 -19.88 36.64 3.69
C ASP A 699 -19.20 35.46 2.97
N PHE A 700 -19.59 34.22 3.29
CA PHE A 700 -19.07 33.01 2.65
C PHE A 700 -19.57 32.79 1.24
N ALA A 701 -20.83 33.12 0.94
CA ALA A 701 -21.32 33.05 -0.44
C ALA A 701 -20.57 34.02 -1.36
N THR A 702 -20.23 35.19 -0.83
CA THR A 702 -19.42 36.17 -1.55
C THR A 702 -18.03 35.61 -1.88
N LEU A 703 -17.38 34.97 -0.89
CA LEU A 703 -16.09 34.30 -1.06
C LEU A 703 -16.09 33.16 -2.08
N LEU A 704 -17.18 32.40 -2.20
CA LEU A 704 -17.30 31.34 -3.19
C LEU A 704 -17.22 31.86 -4.63
N SER A 705 -17.57 33.13 -4.86
CA SER A 705 -17.58 33.75 -6.20
C SER A 705 -16.33 34.58 -6.53
N MET A 706 -15.41 34.79 -5.58
CA MET A 706 -14.26 35.69 -5.74
C MET A 706 -13.02 35.02 -6.34
N ASP A 707 -12.31 35.78 -7.19
CA ASP A 707 -10.95 35.46 -7.62
C ASP A 707 -9.91 35.81 -6.54
N GLU A 708 -8.65 35.35 -6.71
CA GLU A 708 -7.59 35.52 -5.71
C GLU A 708 -7.24 37.00 -5.43
N THR A 709 -7.39 37.88 -6.42
CA THR A 709 -7.03 39.29 -6.27
C THR A 709 -8.07 40.06 -5.46
N LEU A 710 -9.36 39.85 -5.78
CA LEU A 710 -10.50 40.41 -5.06
C LEU A 710 -10.62 39.83 -3.65
N LEU A 711 -10.28 38.55 -3.48
CA LEU A 711 -10.25 37.90 -2.18
C LEU A 711 -9.35 38.66 -1.20
N ARG A 712 -8.15 39.09 -1.61
CA ARG A 712 -7.21 39.81 -0.73
C ARG A 712 -7.75 41.15 -0.28
N GLU A 713 -8.26 41.95 -1.21
CA GLU A 713 -8.84 43.26 -0.90
C GLU A 713 -10.08 43.12 -0.01
N TRP A 714 -10.88 42.09 -0.25
CA TRP A 714 -12.06 41.83 0.55
C TRP A 714 -11.71 41.38 1.98
N ILE A 715 -10.73 40.48 2.17
CA ILE A 715 -10.29 40.03 3.51
C ILE A 715 -9.75 41.20 4.36
N GLN A 716 -9.07 42.17 3.74
CA GLN A 716 -8.60 43.38 4.44
C GLN A 716 -9.76 44.17 5.05
N ASN A 717 -10.94 44.12 4.44
CA ASN A 717 -12.15 44.81 4.88
C ASN A 717 -13.07 43.92 5.74
N HIS A 718 -12.92 42.59 5.67
CA HIS A 718 -13.77 41.60 6.36
C HIS A 718 -12.95 40.50 7.06
N PRO A 719 -12.44 40.76 8.28
CA PRO A 719 -11.66 39.77 9.04
C PRO A 719 -12.55 38.60 9.49
N PHE A 720 -12.07 37.36 9.32
CA PHE A 720 -12.79 36.12 9.65
C PHE A 720 -13.37 36.12 11.08
N PHE A 721 -12.55 36.43 12.09
CA PHE A 721 -13.01 36.40 13.49
C PHE A 721 -13.98 37.54 13.87
N GLY A 722 -14.04 38.60 13.06
CA GLY A 722 -15.00 39.69 13.24
C GLY A 722 -16.34 39.46 12.52
N SER A 723 -16.36 38.53 11.55
CA SER A 723 -17.52 38.20 10.70
C SER A 723 -18.19 36.88 11.08
N VAL A 724 -17.49 35.99 11.77
CA VAL A 724 -17.96 34.63 12.10
C VAL A 724 -18.45 34.54 13.54
N SER A 725 -19.72 34.21 13.74
CA SER A 725 -20.24 33.82 15.06
C SER A 725 -19.73 32.43 15.47
N SER A 726 -19.72 32.10 16.77
CA SER A 726 -19.33 30.76 17.24
C SER A 726 -20.18 29.64 16.62
N SER A 727 -21.45 29.92 16.32
CA SER A 727 -22.36 29.00 15.63
C SER A 727 -21.99 28.83 14.14
N SER A 728 -21.70 29.94 13.45
CA SER A 728 -21.26 29.95 12.05
C SER A 728 -19.88 29.29 11.86
N PHE A 729 -19.02 29.32 12.88
CA PHE A 729 -17.71 28.67 12.86
C PHE A 729 -17.83 27.14 12.75
N LEU A 730 -18.75 26.52 13.50
CA LEU A 730 -18.99 25.08 13.42
C LEU A 730 -19.49 24.68 12.03
N LEU A 731 -20.42 25.46 11.46
CA LEU A 731 -20.90 25.23 10.09
C LEU A 731 -19.76 25.35 9.07
N PHE A 732 -18.93 26.39 9.19
CA PHE A 732 -17.76 26.58 8.33
C PHE A 732 -16.81 25.39 8.42
N GLN A 733 -16.51 24.92 9.64
CA GLN A 733 -15.67 23.74 9.86
C GLN A 733 -16.22 22.47 9.18
N GLU A 734 -17.53 22.21 9.26
CA GLU A 734 -18.16 21.05 8.62
C GLU A 734 -18.15 21.15 7.09
N VAL A 735 -18.35 22.35 6.53
CA VAL A 735 -18.24 22.60 5.08
C VAL A 735 -16.82 22.33 4.57
N MET A 736 -15.79 22.73 5.34
CA MET A 736 -14.39 22.51 4.98
C MET A 736 -13.97 21.04 5.01
N ALA A 737 -14.53 20.26 5.94
CA ALA A 737 -14.23 18.84 6.06
C ALA A 737 -14.92 17.98 4.98
N ASP A 738 -15.93 18.51 4.28
CA ASP A 738 -16.76 17.73 3.37
C ASP A 738 -16.28 17.78 1.91
N PRO A 739 -15.79 16.66 1.33
CA PRO A 739 -15.29 16.62 -0.04
C PRO A 739 -16.38 16.62 -1.12
N ILE A 740 -17.64 16.37 -0.76
CA ILE A 740 -18.74 16.26 -1.71
C ILE A 740 -19.28 17.65 -2.05
N LEU A 741 -19.33 18.55 -1.06
CA LEU A 741 -19.85 19.91 -1.26
C LEU A 741 -18.93 20.76 -2.13
N TYR A 742 -17.61 20.67 -1.94
CA TYR A 742 -16.64 21.44 -2.70
C TYR A 742 -15.39 20.63 -3.06
N PRO A 743 -14.86 20.75 -4.29
CA PRO A 743 -13.64 20.07 -4.69
C PRO A 743 -12.44 20.61 -3.90
N LEU A 744 -11.37 19.81 -3.83
CA LEU A 744 -10.16 20.14 -3.06
C LEU A 744 -9.60 21.56 -3.34
N PRO A 745 -9.47 22.04 -4.59
CA PRO A 745 -8.95 23.38 -4.86
C PRO A 745 -9.82 24.48 -4.23
N LYS A 746 -11.14 24.30 -4.26
CA LYS A 746 -12.08 25.28 -3.69
C LYS A 746 -12.01 25.28 -2.16
N ARG A 747 -11.89 24.09 -1.56
CA ARG A 747 -11.69 24.00 -0.10
C ARG A 747 -10.33 24.58 0.33
N GLN A 748 -9.27 24.36 -0.43
CA GLN A 748 -7.98 25.03 -0.19
C GLN A 748 -8.10 26.55 -0.25
N GLN A 749 -8.80 27.08 -1.28
CA GLN A 749 -9.07 28.52 -1.39
C GLN A 749 -9.83 29.04 -0.15
N LEU A 750 -10.85 28.34 0.32
CA LEU A 750 -11.63 28.73 1.50
C LEU A 750 -10.82 28.70 2.81
N LEU A 751 -9.85 27.78 2.94
CA LEU A 751 -8.94 27.75 4.09
C LEU A 751 -8.00 28.96 4.15
N THR A 752 -7.79 29.67 3.03
CA THR A 752 -6.93 30.86 3.02
C THR A 752 -7.55 32.03 3.79
N TRP A 753 -8.88 32.14 3.87
CA TRP A 753 -9.54 33.27 4.55
C TRP A 753 -9.20 33.39 6.04
N PRO A 754 -9.38 32.34 6.88
CA PRO A 754 -8.99 32.41 8.28
C PRO A 754 -7.49 32.66 8.47
N LEU A 755 -6.65 32.12 7.58
CA LEU A 755 -5.19 32.29 7.62
C LEU A 755 -4.76 33.71 7.29
N LEU A 756 -5.30 34.29 6.22
CA LEU A 756 -5.00 35.66 5.79
C LEU A 756 -5.57 36.73 6.73
N SER A 757 -6.61 36.38 7.51
CA SER A 757 -7.20 37.23 8.55
C SER A 757 -6.35 37.34 9.82
N LEU A 758 -5.29 36.55 9.96
CA LEU A 758 -4.38 36.63 11.10
C LEU A 758 -3.57 37.92 11.06
N THR A 759 -3.47 38.56 12.23
CA THR A 759 -2.74 39.81 12.45
C THR A 759 -1.89 39.70 13.71
N ALA A 760 -0.92 40.62 13.90
CA ALA A 760 -0.10 40.65 15.12
C ALA A 760 -0.94 40.82 16.42
N SER A 761 -2.20 41.23 16.32
CA SER A 761 -3.15 41.36 17.42
C SER A 761 -4.07 40.13 17.62
N SER A 762 -3.91 39.06 16.86
CA SER A 762 -4.74 37.86 16.98
C SER A 762 -4.55 37.16 18.34
N THR A 763 -5.65 36.76 18.98
CA THR A 763 -5.61 36.16 20.33
C THR A 763 -5.23 34.67 20.30
N PRO A 764 -4.74 34.09 21.40
CA PRO A 764 -4.45 32.65 21.47
C PRO A 764 -5.66 31.76 21.12
N ASP A 765 -6.88 32.16 21.49
CA ASP A 765 -8.11 31.42 21.17
C ASP A 765 -8.41 31.45 19.66
N GLN A 766 -8.12 32.57 18.99
CA GLN A 766 -8.25 32.69 17.54
C GLN A 766 -7.22 31.79 16.83
N LEU A 767 -5.98 31.75 17.32
CA LEU A 767 -4.93 30.87 16.80
C LEU A 767 -5.29 29.40 16.99
N ALA A 768 -5.82 29.02 18.15
CA ALA A 768 -6.29 27.66 18.44
C ALA A 768 -7.49 27.27 17.56
N ALA A 769 -8.40 28.20 17.27
CA ALA A 769 -9.52 27.95 16.37
C ALA A 769 -9.05 27.62 14.94
N VAL A 770 -8.06 28.36 14.41
CA VAL A 770 -7.51 28.11 13.06
C VAL A 770 -6.69 26.83 13.03
N GLU A 771 -5.91 26.56 14.07
CA GLU A 771 -5.19 25.30 14.22
C GLU A 771 -6.17 24.11 14.19
N GLY A 772 -7.23 24.16 14.99
CA GLY A 772 -8.24 23.12 15.07
C GLY A 772 -9.01 22.94 13.75
N LEU A 773 -9.27 24.03 13.03
CA LEU A 773 -9.87 23.98 11.70
C LEU A 773 -8.98 23.26 10.68
N LEU A 774 -7.67 23.54 10.69
CA LEU A 774 -6.72 22.83 9.83
C LEU A 774 -6.62 21.35 10.20
N VAL A 775 -6.63 21.00 11.50
CA VAL A 775 -6.65 19.59 11.95
C VAL A 775 -7.90 18.88 11.43
N ALA A 776 -9.07 19.48 11.61
CA ALA A 776 -10.34 18.86 11.25
C ALA A 776 -10.51 18.70 9.74
N SER A 777 -9.98 19.63 8.94
CA SER A 777 -10.06 19.56 7.48
C SER A 777 -9.13 18.50 6.87
N ALA A 778 -7.97 18.25 7.48
CA ALA A 778 -6.89 17.42 6.92
C ALA A 778 -6.44 17.84 5.50
N ILE A 779 -6.71 19.08 5.08
CA ILE A 779 -6.38 19.60 3.75
C ILE A 779 -4.99 20.27 3.80
N PRO A 780 -4.07 19.96 2.86
CA PRO A 780 -2.82 20.67 2.73
C PRO A 780 -3.08 22.12 2.30
N VAL A 781 -2.52 23.06 3.05
CA VAL A 781 -2.66 24.50 2.78
C VAL A 781 -1.69 24.91 1.69
N SER A 782 -2.19 25.57 0.64
CA SER A 782 -1.38 26.24 -0.38
C SER A 782 -1.52 27.75 -0.17
N LEU A 783 -0.41 28.44 0.10
CA LEU A 783 -0.35 29.89 0.26
C LEU A 783 0.79 30.45 -0.59
N PRO A 784 0.61 31.63 -1.22
CA PRO A 784 1.72 32.36 -1.84
C PRO A 784 2.85 32.63 -0.83
N PRO A 785 4.13 32.56 -1.24
CA PRO A 785 5.28 32.74 -0.33
C PRO A 785 5.21 34.02 0.52
N ALA A 786 4.82 35.15 -0.09
CA ALA A 786 4.70 36.42 0.61
C ALA A 786 3.64 36.41 1.73
N ASP A 787 2.53 35.69 1.52
CA ASP A 787 1.47 35.57 2.53
C ASP A 787 1.90 34.64 3.66
N ALA A 788 2.57 33.54 3.31
CA ALA A 788 3.15 32.63 4.29
C ALA A 788 4.18 33.34 5.17
N GLU A 789 5.08 34.14 4.59
CA GLU A 789 6.06 34.93 5.34
C GLU A 789 5.40 35.94 6.29
N ARG A 790 4.37 36.66 5.83
CA ARG A 790 3.60 37.59 6.66
C ARG A 790 2.94 36.88 7.84
N ILE A 791 2.27 35.75 7.58
CA ILE A 791 1.60 34.96 8.63
C ILE A 791 2.63 34.40 9.60
N LEU A 792 3.78 33.91 9.12
CA LEU A 792 4.85 33.42 9.98
C LEU A 792 5.45 34.52 10.84
N ALA A 793 5.59 35.74 10.34
CA ALA A 793 6.04 36.88 11.14
C ALA A 793 5.04 37.21 12.27
N VAL A 794 3.73 37.07 12.02
CA VAL A 794 2.69 37.19 13.04
C VAL A 794 2.82 36.08 14.08
N LEU A 795 2.96 34.82 13.65
CA LEU A 795 3.00 33.66 14.54
C LEU A 795 4.30 33.57 15.34
N GLN A 796 5.41 34.12 14.84
CA GLN A 796 6.69 34.19 15.56
C GLN A 796 6.67 35.19 16.73
N GLN A 797 5.76 36.17 16.73
CA GLN A 797 5.60 37.11 17.84
C GLN A 797 4.82 36.48 19.01
N ASP A 798 4.04 35.42 18.77
CA ASP A 798 3.37 34.66 19.81
C ASP A 798 4.22 33.47 20.29
N SER A 799 4.34 33.34 21.60
CA SER A 799 5.02 32.20 22.26
C SER A 799 4.02 31.15 22.77
N GLY A 800 2.74 31.28 22.43
CA GLY A 800 1.68 30.31 22.71
C GLY A 800 1.85 29.00 21.93
N GLU A 801 1.37 27.89 22.52
CA GLU A 801 1.48 26.57 21.90
C GLU A 801 0.67 26.46 20.59
N ALA A 802 -0.52 27.07 20.53
CA ALA A 802 -1.34 27.10 19.32
C ALA A 802 -0.67 27.86 18.17
N GLY A 803 -0.03 29.00 18.45
CA GLY A 803 0.74 29.77 17.46
C GLY A 803 1.92 28.97 16.90
N LEU A 804 2.65 28.28 17.77
CA LEU A 804 3.77 27.41 17.38
C LEU A 804 3.31 26.19 16.56
N LEU A 805 2.21 25.53 16.94
CA LEU A 805 1.64 24.42 16.17
C LEU A 805 1.19 24.87 14.77
N LEU A 806 0.52 26.02 14.70
CA LEU A 806 0.07 26.59 13.44
C LEU A 806 1.27 26.96 12.55
N ALA A 807 2.29 27.60 13.12
CA ALA A 807 3.52 27.96 12.41
C ALA A 807 4.22 26.72 11.86
N LEU A 808 4.43 25.68 12.70
CA LEU A 808 5.06 24.42 12.28
C LEU A 808 4.26 23.68 11.20
N ARG A 809 2.92 23.78 11.20
CA ARG A 809 2.07 23.17 10.17
C ARG A 809 2.16 23.91 8.85
N LEU A 810 2.09 25.24 8.85
CA LEU A 810 2.26 26.08 7.65
C LEU A 810 3.66 25.89 7.03
N LEU A 811 4.68 25.93 7.88
CA LEU A 811 6.06 25.66 7.50
C LEU A 811 6.25 24.25 6.93
N GLY A 812 5.48 23.27 7.39
CA GLY A 812 5.57 21.89 6.92
C GLY A 812 4.88 21.58 5.59
N ALA A 813 4.14 22.54 5.04
CA ALA A 813 3.39 22.42 3.78
C ALA A 813 4.08 23.11 2.58
N ILE A 814 5.11 23.91 2.84
CA ILE A 814 5.88 24.64 1.83
C ILE A 814 7.13 23.83 1.45
N ASP A 815 7.44 23.78 0.17
CA ASP A 815 8.51 22.95 -0.38
C ASP A 815 9.87 23.30 0.26
N ALA A 816 10.56 22.29 0.77
CA ALA A 816 11.77 22.44 1.59
C ALA A 816 13.03 22.68 0.74
N SER A 817 12.91 23.04 -0.53
CA SER A 817 14.03 23.17 -1.45
C SER A 817 14.79 24.51 -1.32
N GLU A 818 14.22 25.51 -0.62
CA GLU A 818 14.87 26.81 -0.39
C GLU A 818 15.54 26.93 1.00
N PRO A 819 16.85 27.23 1.09
CA PRO A 819 17.59 27.30 2.34
C PRO A 819 17.16 28.45 3.26
N ALA A 820 16.66 29.58 2.71
CA ALA A 820 16.14 30.70 3.48
C ALA A 820 14.88 30.28 4.29
N PHE A 821 14.02 29.49 3.66
CA PHE A 821 12.82 28.97 4.30
C PHE A 821 13.16 27.91 5.36
N ALA A 822 14.11 27.03 5.07
CA ALA A 822 14.62 26.05 6.04
C ALA A 822 15.22 26.73 7.30
N GLN A 823 15.88 27.88 7.15
CA GLN A 823 16.36 28.67 8.30
C GLN A 823 15.20 29.19 9.15
N GLN A 824 14.12 29.66 8.53
CA GLN A 824 12.93 30.11 9.25
C GLN A 824 12.21 28.95 9.95
N GLN A 825 12.16 27.77 9.32
CA GLN A 825 11.67 26.54 9.95
C GLN A 825 12.47 26.19 11.21
N MET A 826 13.81 26.25 11.13
CA MET A 826 14.66 25.96 12.28
C MET A 826 14.50 26.96 13.42
N ARG A 827 14.28 28.25 13.15
CA ARG A 827 14.02 29.24 14.20
C ARG A 827 12.76 28.90 15.01
N VAL A 828 11.67 28.54 14.34
CA VAL A 828 10.42 28.13 15.01
C VAL A 828 10.60 26.83 15.78
N VAL A 829 11.29 25.86 15.19
CA VAL A 829 11.64 24.58 15.85
C VAL A 829 12.43 24.82 17.12
N VAL A 830 13.44 25.69 17.10
CA VAL A 830 14.27 26.00 18.27
C VAL A 830 13.41 26.62 19.38
N VAL A 831 12.55 27.58 19.05
CA VAL A 831 11.62 28.18 20.04
C VAL A 831 10.70 27.11 20.64
N ALA A 832 10.10 26.26 19.81
CA ALA A 832 9.19 25.21 20.28
C ALA A 832 9.89 24.18 21.19
N LEU A 833 11.08 23.71 20.81
CA LEU A 833 11.85 22.75 21.59
C LEU A 833 12.36 23.36 22.90
N THR A 834 12.87 24.60 22.87
CA THR A 834 13.42 25.27 24.06
C THR A 834 12.33 25.66 25.07
N GLN A 835 11.13 26.01 24.60
CA GLN A 835 9.98 26.31 25.46
C GLN A 835 9.16 25.08 25.87
N LYS A 836 9.53 23.89 25.40
CA LYS A 836 8.79 22.62 25.61
C LYS A 836 7.30 22.69 25.18
N LYS A 837 7.00 23.43 24.11
CA LYS A 837 5.65 23.54 23.52
C LYS A 837 5.62 22.92 22.14
N ALA A 838 4.51 22.30 21.73
CA ALA A 838 4.39 21.68 20.40
C ALA A 838 5.52 20.66 20.08
N VAL A 839 6.06 20.00 21.10
CA VAL A 839 7.31 19.23 21.04
C VAL A 839 7.30 18.15 19.96
N VAL A 840 6.21 17.38 19.86
CA VAL A 840 6.08 16.30 18.88
C VAL A 840 6.15 16.84 17.44
N ALA A 841 5.47 17.95 17.17
CA ALA A 841 5.48 18.60 15.87
C ALA A 841 6.87 19.16 15.54
N ALA A 842 7.54 19.78 16.51
CA ALA A 842 8.88 20.32 16.37
C ALA A 842 9.91 19.21 16.07
N LEU A 843 9.89 18.09 16.81
CA LEU A 843 10.79 16.95 16.58
C LEU A 843 10.60 16.32 15.18
N ARG A 844 9.36 16.17 14.73
CA ARG A 844 9.05 15.70 13.36
C ARG A 844 9.54 16.67 12.29
N MET A 845 9.50 17.98 12.56
CA MET A 845 10.05 18.98 11.65
C MET A 845 11.58 18.91 11.62
N THR A 846 12.25 18.81 12.77
CA THR A 846 13.71 18.65 12.85
C THR A 846 14.17 17.42 12.08
N GLU A 847 13.46 16.29 12.21
CA GLU A 847 13.76 15.08 11.45
C GLU A 847 13.67 15.30 9.93
N ARG A 848 12.61 15.97 9.45
CA ARG A 848 12.47 16.31 8.02
C ARG A 848 13.59 17.22 7.55
N LEU A 849 13.92 18.25 8.32
CA LEU A 849 14.99 19.19 8.02
C LEU A 849 16.37 18.54 7.99
N LEU A 850 16.65 17.57 8.88
CA LEU A 850 17.90 16.82 8.85
C LEU A 850 18.07 16.01 7.57
N ARG A 851 16.99 15.53 6.96
CA ARG A 851 17.05 14.75 5.71
C ARG A 851 17.23 15.62 4.47
N HIS A 852 16.57 16.78 4.42
CA HIS A 852 16.50 17.60 3.21
C HIS A 852 17.40 18.84 3.26
N ASN A 853 17.70 19.36 4.45
CA ASN A 853 18.44 20.61 4.69
C ASN A 853 19.41 20.48 5.87
N ALA A 854 20.18 19.39 5.90
CA ALA A 854 21.17 19.09 6.94
C ALA A 854 22.13 20.27 7.24
N GLY A 855 22.52 21.03 6.22
CA GLY A 855 23.38 22.21 6.36
C GLY A 855 22.78 23.28 7.27
N VAL A 856 21.47 23.53 7.16
CA VAL A 856 20.79 24.51 8.01
C VAL A 856 20.69 24.01 9.45
N VAL A 857 20.32 22.74 9.67
CA VAL A 857 20.24 22.18 11.03
C VAL A 857 21.59 22.23 11.74
N THR A 858 22.69 22.08 10.98
CA THR A 858 24.07 22.13 11.48
C THR A 858 24.37 23.47 12.18
N GLU A 859 23.81 24.58 11.70
CA GLU A 859 23.97 25.92 12.30
C GLU A 859 23.29 26.05 13.67
N TYR A 860 22.30 25.22 13.97
CA TYR A 860 21.49 25.30 15.19
C TYR A 860 21.78 24.18 16.20
N LEU A 861 22.78 23.32 15.96
CA LEU A 861 23.08 22.16 16.83
C LEU A 861 23.32 22.54 18.29
N GLU A 862 23.92 23.72 18.55
CA GLU A 862 24.17 24.21 19.92
C GLU A 862 22.89 24.46 20.71
N SER A 863 21.78 24.78 20.03
CA SER A 863 20.47 25.00 20.66
C SER A 863 19.60 23.73 20.62
N VAL A 864 19.64 22.98 19.51
CA VAL A 864 18.76 21.83 19.30
C VAL A 864 19.20 20.63 20.12
N ILE A 865 20.49 20.30 20.19
CA ILE A 865 20.96 19.11 20.91
C ILE A 865 20.62 19.19 22.40
N PRO A 866 20.90 20.29 23.13
CA PRO A 866 20.52 20.39 24.53
C PRO A 866 19.01 20.33 24.75
N ALA A 867 18.22 21.00 23.90
CA ALA A 867 16.76 20.98 24.01
C ALA A 867 16.17 19.58 23.78
N VAL A 868 16.66 18.85 22.77
CA VAL A 868 16.23 17.47 22.51
C VAL A 868 16.65 16.55 23.65
N LEU A 869 17.87 16.70 24.19
CA LEU A 869 18.34 15.92 25.35
C LEU A 869 17.48 16.16 26.58
N ASP A 870 17.10 17.41 26.85
CA ASP A 870 16.22 17.77 27.96
C ASP A 870 14.82 17.13 27.79
N ILE A 871 14.24 17.21 26.59
CA ILE A 871 12.94 16.61 26.26
C ILE A 871 12.94 15.08 26.46
N VAL A 872 14.00 14.39 26.03
CA VAL A 872 14.07 12.93 26.20
C VAL A 872 14.40 12.53 27.64
N SER A 873 15.00 13.42 28.43
CA SER A 873 15.49 13.15 29.79
C SER A 873 14.56 13.62 30.91
N ASP A 874 13.40 14.22 30.60
CA ASP A 874 12.45 14.91 31.49
C ASP A 874 11.72 13.99 32.51
N GLY A 875 12.42 13.00 33.08
CA GLY A 875 11.88 11.93 33.92
C GLY A 875 12.28 11.99 35.39
N LYS A 876 12.88 13.06 35.91
CA LYS A 876 13.32 13.13 37.33
C LYS A 876 13.05 14.43 38.09
N GLU A 877 12.15 15.30 37.64
CA GLU A 877 11.54 16.24 38.59
C GLU A 877 10.48 15.50 39.39
N LYS A 878 10.81 15.22 40.66
CA LYS A 878 9.86 14.78 41.68
C LYS A 878 8.84 15.89 41.94
N SER A 879 7.84 16.02 41.09
CA SER A 879 6.59 16.69 41.44
C SER A 879 5.67 15.65 42.06
N GLU A 880 5.83 15.43 43.37
CA GLU A 880 4.78 14.82 44.19
C GLU A 880 3.49 15.62 43.95
N LYS A 881 2.47 14.95 43.39
CA LYS A 881 1.10 15.43 43.04
C LYS A 881 0.87 15.70 41.55
N SER A 882 0.71 14.63 40.76
CA SER A 882 -0.26 14.53 39.66
C SER A 882 -0.09 13.18 38.94
N GLU A 883 -0.76 12.13 39.42
CA GLU A 883 -0.98 10.89 38.66
C GLU A 883 -1.96 11.15 37.49
N LYS A 884 -1.48 11.78 36.42
CA LYS A 884 -2.08 11.65 35.10
C LYS A 884 -1.09 10.90 34.23
N LEU A 885 -1.53 9.79 33.65
CA LEU A 885 -0.75 8.99 32.70
C LEU A 885 -0.45 9.86 31.47
N ASP A 886 0.78 10.38 31.36
CA ASP A 886 1.22 11.15 30.19
C ASP A 886 1.47 10.19 29.01
N LEU A 887 0.39 9.90 28.28
CA LEU A 887 0.38 8.99 27.13
C LEU A 887 1.33 9.45 25.99
N GLU A 888 1.73 10.73 25.96
CA GLU A 888 2.62 11.27 24.92
C GLU A 888 4.11 11.20 25.27
N LYS A 889 4.46 10.89 26.53
CA LYS A 889 5.85 10.77 26.97
C LYS A 889 6.68 9.79 26.12
N PRO A 890 6.24 8.54 25.87
CA PRO A 890 7.01 7.59 25.05
C PRO A 890 7.20 8.07 23.61
N VAL A 891 6.20 8.76 23.06
CA VAL A 891 6.22 9.29 21.69
C VAL A 891 7.29 10.37 21.56
N ARG A 892 7.37 11.31 22.52
CA ARG A 892 8.40 12.36 22.55
C ARG A 892 9.81 11.77 22.71
N GLN A 893 9.97 10.78 23.59
CA GLN A 893 11.26 10.10 23.80
C GLN A 893 11.76 9.39 22.54
N LEU A 894 10.90 8.61 21.86
CA LEU A 894 11.25 7.92 20.62
C LEU A 894 11.63 8.89 19.51
N LEU A 895 10.84 9.96 19.31
CA LEU A 895 11.12 10.95 18.28
C LEU A 895 12.42 11.70 18.57
N GLY A 896 12.68 12.08 19.82
CA GLY A 896 13.92 12.76 20.20
C GLY A 896 15.16 11.88 20.00
N LEU A 897 15.09 10.61 20.40
CA LEU A 897 16.16 9.64 20.13
C LEU A 897 16.42 9.46 18.63
N LYS A 898 15.36 9.49 17.83
CA LYS A 898 15.43 9.36 16.37
C LYS A 898 16.08 10.57 15.71
N VAL A 899 15.75 11.78 16.17
CA VAL A 899 16.43 13.03 15.75
C VAL A 899 17.92 12.97 16.09
N LEU A 900 18.28 12.60 17.32
CA LEU A 900 19.68 12.45 17.74
C LEU A 900 20.40 11.39 16.90
N LYS A 901 19.74 10.30 16.54
CA LYS A 901 20.29 9.30 15.63
C LYS A 901 20.62 9.89 14.26
N THR A 902 19.65 10.55 13.61
CA THR A 902 19.86 11.10 12.27
C THR A 902 20.98 12.16 12.24
N MET A 903 21.18 12.88 13.34
CA MET A 903 22.32 13.80 13.46
C MET A 903 23.69 13.13 13.34
N THR A 904 23.83 11.81 13.57
CA THR A 904 25.11 11.12 13.40
C THR A 904 25.57 11.07 11.94
N ASP A 905 24.66 11.31 10.99
CA ASP A 905 24.95 11.33 9.56
C ASP A 905 25.48 12.71 9.07
N LEU A 906 25.51 13.72 9.96
CA LEU A 906 26.07 15.04 9.65
C LEU A 906 27.62 15.00 9.57
N PRO A 907 28.25 15.95 8.87
CA PRO A 907 29.71 15.99 8.73
C PRO A 907 30.41 15.91 10.10
N LEU A 908 31.40 15.03 10.22
CA LEU A 908 32.13 14.73 11.47
C LEU A 908 32.56 16.00 12.24
N ALA A 909 33.11 16.99 11.52
CA ALA A 909 33.57 18.26 12.09
C ALA A 909 32.47 19.02 12.86
N SER A 910 31.21 18.84 12.47
CA SER A 910 30.06 19.52 13.06
C SER A 910 29.56 18.85 14.33
N VAL A 911 29.64 17.51 14.40
CA VAL A 911 29.01 16.71 15.46
C VAL A 911 29.97 16.18 16.52
N PHE A 912 31.26 16.06 16.19
CA PHE A 912 32.28 15.48 17.07
C PHE A 912 32.31 16.13 18.47
N LYS A 913 32.17 17.46 18.54
CA LYS A 913 32.19 18.21 19.81
C LYS A 913 31.02 17.87 20.76
N TYR A 914 29.93 17.29 20.27
CA TYR A 914 28.75 16.96 21.07
C TYR A 914 28.70 15.51 21.55
N THR A 915 29.57 14.64 21.04
CA THR A 915 29.61 13.18 21.34
C THR A 915 29.55 12.88 22.84
N GLY A 916 30.43 13.49 23.63
CA GLY A 916 30.46 13.33 25.08
C GLY A 916 29.26 13.95 25.80
N GLY A 917 28.63 14.97 25.23
CA GLY A 917 27.39 15.57 25.76
C GLY A 917 26.19 14.66 25.56
N VAL A 918 25.99 14.19 24.33
CA VAL A 918 24.89 13.29 23.96
C VAL A 918 25.00 11.94 24.67
N ALA A 919 26.20 11.34 24.69
CA ALA A 919 26.39 10.04 25.34
C ALA A 919 26.11 10.05 26.85
N ARG A 920 26.32 11.20 27.52
CA ARG A 920 25.96 11.42 28.93
C ARG A 920 24.48 11.73 29.10
N GLY A 921 23.92 12.58 28.25
CA GLY A 921 22.50 12.94 28.28
C GLY A 921 21.57 11.74 28.04
N LEU A 922 22.00 10.71 27.31
CA LEU A 922 21.21 9.50 27.07
C LEU A 922 21.28 8.44 28.18
N LEU A 923 22.15 8.60 29.20
CA LEU A 923 22.27 7.63 30.30
C LEU A 923 20.94 7.35 31.03
N PRO A 924 20.11 8.36 31.38
CA PRO A 924 18.86 8.11 32.11
C PRO A 924 17.87 7.20 31.35
N LEU A 925 17.92 7.19 30.02
CA LEU A 925 17.02 6.41 29.17
C LEU A 925 17.41 4.93 29.06
N LEU A 926 18.63 4.58 29.45
CA LEU A 926 19.05 3.18 29.50
C LEU A 926 18.32 2.40 30.60
N ASP A 927 17.78 3.11 31.59
CA ASP A 927 17.01 2.58 32.72
C ASP A 927 15.50 2.93 32.62
N ASP A 928 15.01 3.34 31.45
CA ASP A 928 13.59 3.69 31.24
C ASP A 928 12.66 2.48 31.44
N ASP A 929 11.45 2.65 31.97
CA ASP A 929 10.50 1.56 32.23
C ASP A 929 10.11 0.80 30.96
N GLN A 930 10.09 1.48 29.80
CA GLN A 930 9.73 0.87 28.52
C GLN A 930 10.94 0.27 27.81
N ARG A 931 10.88 -1.05 27.55
CA ARG A 931 11.95 -1.80 26.88
C ARG A 931 12.36 -1.21 25.53
N VAL A 932 11.40 -0.74 24.75
CA VAL A 932 11.65 -0.16 23.42
C VAL A 932 12.51 1.12 23.52
N ILE A 933 12.29 1.94 24.55
CA ILE A 933 13.08 3.16 24.80
C ILE A 933 14.52 2.80 25.18
N ARG A 934 14.70 1.85 26.11
CA ARG A 934 16.03 1.38 26.54
C ARG A 934 16.87 0.87 25.38
N GLU A 935 16.31 -0.02 24.57
CA GLU A 935 17.03 -0.63 23.44
C GLU A 935 17.39 0.42 22.38
N TYR A 936 16.49 1.36 22.11
CA TYR A 936 16.74 2.41 21.12
C TYR A 936 17.77 3.44 21.63
N ALA A 937 17.67 3.87 22.89
CA ALA A 937 18.63 4.77 23.52
C ALA A 937 20.05 4.16 23.55
N ALA A 938 20.18 2.87 23.84
CA ALA A 938 21.45 2.16 23.81
C ALA A 938 22.09 2.19 22.40
N ARG A 939 21.29 1.94 21.35
CA ARG A 939 21.77 1.99 19.96
C ARG A 939 22.23 3.39 19.55
N VAL A 940 21.42 4.42 19.87
CA VAL A 940 21.77 5.82 19.53
C VAL A 940 23.02 6.26 20.27
N ARG A 941 23.12 5.94 21.56
CA ARG A 941 24.32 6.22 22.36
C ARG A 941 25.57 5.55 21.78
N ASN A 942 25.48 4.30 21.34
CA ASN A 942 26.60 3.60 20.70
C ASN A 942 27.02 4.25 19.38
N LEU A 943 26.06 4.66 18.54
CA LEU A 943 26.36 5.37 17.29
C LEU A 943 27.13 6.67 17.55
N TRP A 944 26.70 7.46 18.53
CA TRP A 944 27.39 8.69 18.92
C TRP A 944 28.78 8.45 19.51
N LEU A 945 28.98 7.34 20.22
CA LEU A 945 30.29 6.95 20.74
C LEU A 945 31.25 6.45 19.66
N MET A 946 30.73 5.95 18.52
CA MET A 946 31.52 5.50 17.37
C MET A 946 31.95 6.63 16.43
N ILE A 947 31.50 7.86 16.67
CA ILE A 947 31.94 9.04 15.92
C ILE A 947 33.39 9.37 16.36
N HIS A 948 34.36 8.94 15.56
CA HIS A 948 35.79 9.11 15.78
C HIS A 948 36.49 9.71 14.57
#